data_AF-A0A0K0DSH2-F1
#
_entry.id   AF-A0A0K0DSH2-F1
#
_cell.length_a   1.000
_cell.length_b   1.000
_cell.length_c   1.000
_cell.angle_alpha   90.00
_cell.angle_beta   90.00
_cell.angle_gamma   90.00
#
_symmetry.space_group_name_H-M   'P 1'
#
loop_
_entity.id
_entity.type
_entity.pdbx_description
1 polymer ?
#
loop_
_entity_poly.entity_id
_entity_poly.type
_entity_poly.pdbx_seq_one_letter_code
_entity_poly.pdbx_strand_id
1 'polypeptide(L)'
;MISERKEHKRSRNSVIFAATIVGIFVLLSLIILRFALQHHEENEISERNSIIFDDVTTTEVYIPSIIDIKKKIEKNEGELGGEIGATVKTKSSTVPTTVASAINTTILDTTTSFLITTTIAKVPSTTTTTTEVPSTTTTTTTTTEVPTTTTTTTTTEIPSTTTTESTTTTSTTTTTTTTTTTTTTTTTTTEAPTTTTMPTTTSTTTERIKIEETTTIKPITIDEKCEMPLEPSQCPDISSQPKKDYPSISEVSSTFTPTTFDLQLTIKSLTFPLKVTGSMTSEVKILNTTNTLLINIGSTINYIHPNDIQIFDCKEKQFICLHSITRLMASEMLILHLSNQLLEGANIFIKISKFTSYIEQRSNVVNIQSPRRWQKGTSSLILSSNFGIKNARMMFPCYDRLDIKIPTSLTVTTLEEYNVKSNFPLINTITINDEEDVMKRYFFEKIGSISANQIAFAIFKDTKNLFDKTSSPEIELITAQNIKKKDFTWLFEEVRTVIGEMESLTSSKYPLPKITILATSINYDVLSSPGFIIVKEASLEYSKYYQTHTFLTKAIIQQWVGNFISNERSDELCIQDGLLNYLEWVISSKLPTVNIKVIDRYLEAKTRSMRNEDSGFDNELLLRDIKDISDISVKCSNKAPLVFHMLAKTFGGRHFLGRLLTSLTNKHLWGTINLEEMSKEILEVTQSRQAQKLINQFFQKSGYSTLLVSLKDTTITINPIKNNNWTNFDLPIQFSGEGNKKFTAKSTIDGIISIDEGLSYIFGDPTNALYARILYNAPIYKSIASCTPGCDGVGKESIERTFNDFCWGLLNNKLIFDSDVERGVEKETWKQFFKTISKKNREGTFSSRDYRDEVISQECNCCLQKTSSSSCRLIWKNKCEKIDVVRMTFSK
;
A
#
# COMPACT_ATOMS: atom_id res chain seq x y z
N MET A 1 37.45 60.69 8.37
CA MET A 1 36.55 60.73 9.56
C MET A 1 35.05 60.94 9.24
N ILE A 2 34.55 60.63 8.03
CA ILE A 2 33.11 60.73 7.67
C ILE A 2 32.60 59.45 6.93
N SER A 3 33.34 58.32 6.97
CA SER A 3 33.00 57.13 6.16
C SER A 3 32.31 55.97 6.89
N GLU A 4 32.24 55.95 8.22
CA GLU A 4 31.80 54.75 8.97
C GLU A 4 30.34 54.73 9.41
N ARG A 5 29.52 55.74 9.08
CA ARG A 5 28.09 55.77 9.48
C ARG A 5 27.09 55.23 8.46
N LYS A 6 27.53 54.70 7.30
CA LYS A 6 26.61 54.20 6.25
C LYS A 6 26.41 52.68 6.21
N GLU A 7 27.21 51.87 6.90
CA GLU A 7 27.11 50.39 6.79
C GLU A 7 25.99 49.75 7.63
N HIS A 8 25.59 50.35 8.77
CA HIS A 8 24.51 49.76 9.59
C HIS A 8 23.10 49.87 8.99
N LYS A 9 22.87 50.72 7.97
CA LYS A 9 21.57 50.77 7.26
C LYS A 9 21.43 49.69 6.18
N ARG A 10 22.53 49.12 5.68
CA ARG A 10 22.51 48.13 4.59
C ARG A 10 22.14 46.72 5.09
N SER A 11 22.46 46.41 6.34
CA SER A 11 22.09 45.15 7.02
C SER A 11 20.57 45.05 7.27
N ARG A 12 19.91 46.11 7.73
CA ARG A 12 18.45 46.12 7.95
C ARG A 12 17.65 45.91 6.67
N ASN A 13 18.07 46.52 5.56
CA ASN A 13 17.39 46.34 4.27
C ASN A 13 17.53 44.90 3.74
N SER A 14 18.66 44.22 4.00
CA SER A 14 18.83 42.82 3.60
C SER A 14 17.93 41.86 4.37
N VAL A 15 17.74 42.10 5.68
CA VAL A 15 16.84 41.28 6.52
C VAL A 15 15.38 41.52 6.14
N ILE A 16 14.99 42.78 5.88
CA ILE A 16 13.64 43.11 5.41
C ILE A 16 13.38 42.47 4.05
N PHE A 17 14.35 42.51 3.13
CA PHE A 17 14.23 41.90 1.80
C PHE A 17 14.10 40.37 1.85
N ALA A 18 14.87 39.71 2.72
CA ALA A 18 14.74 38.27 2.96
C ALA A 18 13.37 37.91 3.56
N ALA A 19 12.90 38.68 4.55
CA ALA A 19 11.59 38.47 5.16
C ALA A 19 10.43 38.70 4.16
N THR A 20 10.53 39.69 3.27
CA THR A 20 9.53 39.91 2.22
C THR A 20 9.54 38.79 1.17
N ILE A 21 10.71 38.26 0.79
CA ILE A 21 10.78 37.10 -0.11
C ILE A 21 10.12 35.88 0.52
N VAL A 22 10.44 35.57 1.79
CA VAL A 22 9.80 34.45 2.51
C VAL A 22 8.30 34.66 2.62
N GLY A 23 7.84 35.88 2.93
CA GLY A 23 6.43 36.23 2.98
C GLY A 23 5.71 36.05 1.63
N ILE A 24 6.35 36.44 0.53
CA ILE A 24 5.82 36.24 -0.84
C ILE A 24 5.72 34.75 -1.18
N PHE A 25 6.74 33.94 -0.84
CA PHE A 25 6.70 32.49 -1.06
C PHE A 25 5.58 31.81 -0.26
N VAL A 26 5.39 32.18 1.01
CA VAL A 26 4.29 31.65 1.84
C VAL A 26 2.93 32.05 1.26
N LEU A 27 2.78 33.30 0.79
CA LEU A 27 1.55 33.77 0.18
C LEU A 27 1.24 33.04 -1.14
N LEU A 28 2.26 32.84 -2.00
CA LEU A 28 2.14 32.05 -3.23
C LEU A 28 1.77 30.60 -2.94
N SER A 29 2.40 29.96 -1.95
CA SER A 29 2.04 28.60 -1.53
C SER A 29 0.58 28.51 -1.04
N LEU A 30 0.11 29.51 -0.29
CA LEU A 30 -1.29 29.56 0.16
C LEU A 30 -2.27 29.79 -1.01
N ILE A 31 -1.91 30.64 -1.98
CA ILE A 31 -2.73 30.87 -3.18
C ILE A 31 -2.80 29.60 -4.03
N ILE A 32 -1.67 28.92 -4.27
CA ILE A 32 -1.61 27.65 -4.99
C ILE A 32 -2.44 26.58 -4.27
N LEU A 33 -2.33 26.47 -2.94
CA LEU A 33 -3.15 25.55 -2.15
C LEU A 33 -4.64 25.86 -2.29
N ARG A 34 -5.02 27.14 -2.32
CA ARG A 34 -6.41 27.56 -2.51
C ARG A 34 -6.94 27.23 -3.92
N PHE A 35 -6.13 27.47 -4.96
CA PHE A 35 -6.47 27.07 -6.33
C PHE A 35 -6.55 25.55 -6.48
N ALA A 36 -5.66 24.79 -5.84
CA ALA A 36 -5.70 23.33 -5.85
C ALA A 36 -6.97 22.80 -5.17
N LEU A 37 -7.37 23.39 -4.04
CA LEU A 37 -8.63 23.06 -3.36
C LEU A 37 -9.85 23.43 -4.21
N GLN A 38 -9.84 24.58 -4.88
CA GLN A 38 -10.95 25.01 -5.75
C GLN A 38 -11.07 24.15 -7.01
N HIS A 39 -9.96 23.76 -7.64
CA HIS A 39 -9.97 22.81 -8.75
C HIS A 39 -10.41 21.40 -8.33
N HIS A 40 -10.10 20.99 -7.09
CA HIS A 40 -10.59 19.72 -6.54
C HIS A 40 -12.11 19.75 -6.38
N GLU A 41 -12.66 20.87 -5.88
CA GLU A 41 -14.11 21.06 -5.71
C GLU A 41 -14.85 21.13 -7.07
N GLU A 42 -14.26 21.79 -8.09
CA GLU A 42 -14.81 21.81 -9.46
C GLU A 42 -14.78 20.44 -10.15
N ASN A 43 -13.70 19.67 -9.97
CA ASN A 43 -13.60 18.30 -10.52
C ASN A 43 -14.59 17.34 -9.84
N GLU A 44 -14.80 17.45 -8.52
CA GLU A 44 -15.81 16.67 -7.79
C GLU A 44 -17.24 17.00 -8.27
N ILE A 45 -17.55 18.26 -8.59
CA ILE A 45 -18.86 18.65 -9.16
C ILE A 45 -19.01 18.07 -10.58
N SER A 46 -17.93 18.02 -11.37
CA SER A 46 -17.94 17.42 -12.71
C SER A 46 -18.13 15.90 -12.67
N GLU A 47 -17.48 15.20 -11.73
CA GLU A 47 -17.65 13.75 -11.53
C GLU A 47 -19.03 13.40 -10.95
N ARG A 48 -19.59 14.21 -10.04
CA ARG A 48 -20.98 14.03 -9.58
C ARG A 48 -22.00 14.20 -10.69
N ASN A 49 -21.75 15.11 -11.62
CA ASN A 49 -22.63 15.34 -12.76
C ASN A 49 -22.46 14.26 -13.85
N SER A 50 -21.29 13.64 -13.99
CA SER A 50 -21.11 12.50 -14.91
C SER A 50 -21.74 11.20 -14.38
N ILE A 51 -21.76 10.99 -13.05
CA ILE A 51 -22.37 9.80 -12.42
C ILE A 51 -23.92 9.84 -12.49
N ILE A 52 -24.53 11.00 -12.76
CA ILE A 52 -25.99 11.16 -12.85
C ILE A 52 -26.52 10.95 -14.29
N PHE A 53 -25.65 10.80 -15.31
CA PHE A 53 -26.07 10.70 -16.72
C PHE A 53 -25.87 9.32 -17.40
N ASP A 54 -25.41 8.29 -16.69
CA ASP A 54 -25.10 6.97 -17.30
C ASP A 54 -26.28 5.97 -17.35
N ASP A 55 -27.52 6.45 -17.21
CA ASP A 55 -28.73 5.60 -17.26
C ASP A 55 -29.71 6.07 -18.35
N VAL A 56 -29.23 6.28 -19.58
CA VAL A 56 -30.11 6.46 -20.76
C VAL A 56 -29.50 5.80 -22.00
N THR A 57 -30.27 4.87 -22.57
CA THR A 57 -30.07 4.15 -23.82
C THR A 57 -29.76 5.03 -25.03
N THR A 58 -28.73 4.62 -25.78
CA THR A 58 -28.35 4.97 -27.17
C THR A 58 -29.37 5.73 -28.02
N THR A 59 -29.00 6.91 -28.51
CA THR A 59 -29.32 7.36 -29.89
C THR A 59 -28.36 8.47 -30.34
N GLU A 60 -27.92 8.36 -31.58
CA GLU A 60 -26.94 9.19 -32.29
C GLU A 60 -27.22 10.70 -32.23
N VAL A 61 -26.24 11.54 -31.85
CA VAL A 61 -26.19 12.94 -32.32
C VAL A 61 -24.75 13.43 -32.50
N TYR A 62 -24.49 13.86 -33.74
CA TYR A 62 -23.32 14.53 -34.30
C TYR A 62 -23.30 16.01 -33.87
N ILE A 63 -22.24 16.56 -33.25
CA ILE A 63 -22.11 18.03 -33.08
C ILE A 63 -20.65 18.52 -33.30
N PRO A 64 -20.45 19.66 -34.01
CA PRO A 64 -19.23 20.04 -34.71
C PRO A 64 -18.30 21.01 -33.93
N SER A 65 -17.17 21.30 -34.58
CA SER A 65 -15.95 21.95 -34.11
C SER A 65 -16.08 23.29 -33.36
N ILE A 66 -15.15 23.42 -32.39
CA ILE A 66 -14.77 24.56 -31.56
C ILE A 66 -14.37 25.80 -32.40
N ILE A 67 -15.35 26.60 -32.85
CA ILE A 67 -15.07 27.94 -33.43
C ILE A 67 -15.94 29.06 -32.81
N ASP A 68 -17.07 28.79 -32.15
CA ASP A 68 -18.00 29.85 -31.72
C ASP A 68 -17.91 30.35 -30.26
N ILE A 69 -17.02 29.78 -29.43
CA ILE A 69 -16.90 30.17 -28.01
C ILE A 69 -15.97 31.38 -27.79
N LYS A 70 -15.20 31.78 -28.82
CA LYS A 70 -14.26 32.90 -28.75
C LYS A 70 -14.87 34.30 -28.98
N LYS A 71 -16.20 34.42 -29.14
CA LYS A 71 -16.88 35.69 -29.48
C LYS A 71 -17.88 36.21 -28.44
N LYS A 72 -17.91 35.66 -27.22
CA LYS A 72 -18.87 36.05 -26.17
C LYS A 72 -18.28 36.48 -24.82
N ILE A 73 -16.96 36.63 -24.73
CA ILE A 73 -16.25 36.98 -23.48
C ILE A 73 -15.74 38.45 -23.49
N GLU A 74 -15.93 39.20 -24.57
CA GLU A 74 -15.60 40.63 -24.66
C GLU A 74 -16.88 41.49 -24.68
N LYS A 75 -17.51 41.69 -23.52
CA LYS A 75 -18.40 42.83 -23.18
C LYS A 75 -19.03 42.57 -21.82
N ASN A 76 -18.53 43.25 -20.79
CA ASN A 76 -19.27 43.86 -19.67
C ASN A 76 -18.31 44.15 -18.50
N GLU A 77 -17.46 45.16 -18.70
CA GLU A 77 -17.03 46.04 -17.60
C GLU A 77 -17.97 47.25 -17.60
N GLY A 78 -18.52 47.62 -16.44
CA GLY A 78 -19.29 48.85 -16.30
C GLY A 78 -20.28 48.84 -15.14
N GLU A 79 -19.90 49.54 -14.06
CA GLU A 79 -20.78 50.23 -13.11
C GLU A 79 -21.67 49.40 -12.16
N LEU A 80 -21.29 49.36 -10.88
CA LEU A 80 -22.00 50.12 -9.83
C LEU A 80 -21.24 50.05 -8.50
N GLY A 81 -20.72 51.19 -8.06
CA GLY A 81 -20.28 51.42 -6.69
C GLY A 81 -21.44 51.93 -5.82
N GLY A 82 -21.37 51.68 -4.51
CA GLY A 82 -22.27 52.29 -3.53
C GLY A 82 -22.38 51.49 -2.22
N GLU A 83 -21.56 51.88 -1.25
CA GLU A 83 -21.72 51.81 0.22
C GLU A 83 -22.54 50.68 0.88
N ILE A 84 -21.91 49.98 1.84
CA ILE A 84 -22.14 50.13 3.29
C ILE A 84 -21.12 49.23 4.01
N GLY A 85 -20.26 49.84 4.82
CA GLY A 85 -19.30 49.12 5.66
C GLY A 85 -19.91 48.61 6.97
N ALA A 86 -19.33 47.53 7.52
CA ALA A 86 -19.04 47.37 8.95
C ALA A 86 -18.49 45.95 9.24
N THR A 87 -17.21 45.89 9.60
CA THR A 87 -16.63 45.05 10.68
C THR A 87 -17.19 43.65 10.95
N VAL A 88 -16.42 42.60 10.61
CA VAL A 88 -16.27 41.43 11.49
C VAL A 88 -14.81 40.98 11.53
N LYS A 89 -14.25 41.05 12.74
CA LYS A 89 -13.00 40.45 13.19
C LYS A 89 -13.16 38.92 13.19
N THR A 90 -12.25 38.17 12.55
CA THR A 90 -12.00 36.76 12.93
C THR A 90 -10.52 36.56 13.23
N LYS A 91 -10.29 36.13 14.47
CA LYS A 91 -9.01 35.84 15.10
C LYS A 91 -8.58 34.41 14.74
N SER A 92 -7.32 34.28 14.31
CA SER A 92 -6.28 33.37 14.83
C SER A 92 -6.68 31.96 15.33
N SER A 93 -6.21 30.95 14.61
CA SER A 93 -5.51 29.73 15.07
C SER A 93 -4.98 29.06 13.79
N THR A 94 -3.73 29.06 13.34
CA THR A 94 -2.40 28.79 13.92
C THR A 94 -2.26 27.40 14.57
N VAL A 95 -1.09 26.82 14.29
CA VAL A 95 -0.35 25.69 14.93
C VAL A 95 -0.57 24.24 14.39
N PRO A 96 0.43 23.33 14.47
CA PRO A 96 1.27 22.90 13.32
C PRO A 96 1.45 21.35 13.25
N THR A 97 2.11 20.79 12.22
CA THR A 97 2.90 19.56 12.45
C THR A 97 4.06 19.42 11.46
N THR A 98 5.13 20.14 11.76
CA THR A 98 6.50 19.68 11.59
C THR A 98 7.04 19.38 12.99
N VAL A 99 7.27 18.12 13.32
CA VAL A 99 8.27 17.74 14.34
C VAL A 99 9.03 16.55 13.79
N ALA A 100 10.16 16.88 13.16
CA ALA A 100 11.35 16.07 13.25
C ALA A 100 12.04 16.39 14.60
N SER A 101 12.86 15.44 15.05
CA SER A 101 13.99 15.56 15.98
C SER A 101 13.78 15.17 17.45
N ALA A 102 14.58 14.17 17.81
CA ALA A 102 15.44 14.07 18.99
C ALA A 102 14.80 13.88 20.38
N ILE A 103 15.03 12.71 20.98
CA ILE A 103 15.58 12.48 22.34
C ILE A 103 16.03 10.99 22.35
N ASN A 104 17.33 10.71 22.22
CA ASN A 104 18.35 10.52 23.25
C ASN A 104 18.23 9.20 24.04
N THR A 105 19.32 8.43 23.98
CA THR A 105 19.62 7.12 24.55
C THR A 105 19.71 7.11 26.09
N THR A 106 19.70 5.88 26.66
CA THR A 106 19.81 5.44 28.07
C THR A 106 18.44 5.37 28.78
N ILE A 107 17.92 4.23 29.29
CA ILE A 107 18.32 3.36 30.43
C ILE A 107 17.29 2.19 30.41
N LEU A 108 17.65 0.91 30.21
CA LEU A 108 18.04 -0.15 31.15
C LEU A 108 16.97 -1.26 31.28
N ASP A 109 17.46 -2.48 31.30
CA ASP A 109 16.81 -3.78 31.26
C ASP A 109 15.72 -4.06 32.31
N THR A 110 14.75 -4.88 31.92
CA THR A 110 14.39 -6.07 32.73
C THR A 110 13.80 -7.17 31.86
N THR A 111 14.58 -8.25 31.80
CA THR A 111 14.34 -9.57 31.22
C THR A 111 13.13 -10.30 31.81
N THR A 112 12.45 -11.10 30.99
CA THR A 112 12.09 -12.48 31.36
C THR A 112 12.09 -13.38 30.13
N SER A 113 13.08 -14.27 30.11
CA SER A 113 13.27 -15.43 29.24
C SER A 113 12.19 -16.49 29.49
N PHE A 114 11.69 -17.11 28.41
CA PHE A 114 11.26 -18.52 28.43
C PHE A 114 11.82 -19.20 27.18
N LEU A 115 12.95 -19.88 27.35
CA LEU A 115 13.48 -20.90 26.46
C LEU A 115 12.66 -22.18 26.64
N ILE A 116 12.12 -22.73 25.55
CA ILE A 116 11.79 -24.15 25.44
C ILE A 116 12.51 -24.68 24.21
N THR A 117 13.61 -25.39 24.47
CA THR A 117 14.25 -26.35 23.57
C THR A 117 13.37 -27.59 23.43
N THR A 118 13.02 -27.97 22.20
CA THR A 118 12.65 -29.35 21.88
C THR A 118 13.25 -29.76 20.56
N THR A 119 14.18 -30.71 20.67
CA THR A 119 14.87 -31.45 19.62
C THR A 119 13.95 -32.45 18.90
N ILE A 120 14.06 -32.46 17.56
CA ILE A 120 14.13 -33.61 16.64
C ILE A 120 13.10 -34.75 16.81
N ALA A 121 12.25 -34.93 15.80
CA ALA A 121 11.97 -36.24 15.22
C ALA A 121 11.53 -36.11 13.75
N LYS A 122 12.09 -36.97 12.91
CA LYS A 122 12.03 -37.02 11.44
C LYS A 122 11.17 -38.24 11.04
N VAL A 123 10.69 -38.28 9.78
CA VAL A 123 10.26 -39.47 8.98
C VAL A 123 8.76 -39.89 9.10
N PRO A 124 8.06 -40.39 8.04
CA PRO A 124 8.05 -40.04 6.62
C PRO A 124 6.63 -39.95 5.99
N SER A 125 6.60 -39.55 4.72
CA SER A 125 5.54 -39.68 3.70
C SER A 125 4.82 -41.04 3.66
N THR A 126 3.49 -41.04 3.50
CA THR A 126 2.75 -42.14 2.88
C THR A 126 1.65 -41.61 1.96
N THR A 127 1.69 -42.06 0.72
CA THR A 127 0.76 -41.82 -0.40
C THR A 127 -0.51 -42.66 -0.24
N THR A 128 -1.71 -42.12 -0.46
CA THR A 128 -2.85 -42.93 -0.95
C THR A 128 -3.91 -42.10 -1.69
N THR A 129 -3.86 -42.23 -3.01
CA THR A 129 -4.91 -42.39 -4.03
C THR A 129 -6.40 -42.14 -3.70
N THR A 130 -6.96 -41.15 -4.41
CA THR A 130 -8.21 -41.09 -5.20
C THR A 130 -9.42 -41.93 -4.82
N THR A 131 -10.59 -41.29 -4.64
CA THR A 131 -11.87 -41.70 -5.29
C THR A 131 -12.79 -40.49 -5.43
N GLU A 132 -13.24 -40.23 -6.66
CA GLU A 132 -14.27 -39.25 -7.07
C GLU A 132 -15.67 -39.67 -6.60
N VAL A 133 -16.63 -38.72 -6.58
CA VAL A 133 -18.01 -38.84 -7.13
C VAL A 133 -18.80 -37.54 -6.84
N PRO A 134 -19.75 -37.13 -7.72
CA PRO A 134 -19.90 -35.74 -8.15
C PRO A 134 -21.18 -35.03 -7.69
N SER A 135 -21.22 -33.75 -8.07
CA SER A 135 -22.26 -32.71 -7.99
C SER A 135 -23.70 -33.10 -8.33
N THR A 136 -24.65 -32.48 -7.62
CA THR A 136 -25.98 -32.16 -8.16
C THR A 136 -26.51 -30.82 -7.64
N THR A 137 -26.89 -29.99 -8.62
CA THR A 137 -27.52 -28.67 -8.56
C THR A 137 -28.98 -28.75 -8.11
N THR A 138 -29.48 -27.78 -7.33
CA THR A 138 -30.90 -27.38 -7.41
C THR A 138 -31.10 -25.90 -7.04
N THR A 139 -31.74 -25.20 -7.97
CA THR A 139 -32.15 -23.79 -7.99
C THR A 139 -33.58 -23.66 -7.45
N THR A 140 -33.90 -22.67 -6.60
CA THR A 140 -35.16 -21.85 -6.62
C THR A 140 -35.16 -20.85 -5.43
N THR A 141 -35.02 -19.55 -5.67
CA THR A 141 -36.05 -18.50 -5.89
C THR A 141 -36.83 -18.08 -4.63
N THR A 142 -36.59 -16.84 -4.22
CA THR A 142 -37.18 -16.11 -3.09
C THR A 142 -38.36 -15.25 -3.55
N THR A 143 -39.43 -15.16 -2.76
CA THR A 143 -40.41 -14.06 -2.86
C THR A 143 -40.68 -13.47 -1.47
N THR A 144 -40.62 -12.14 -1.44
CA THR A 144 -40.74 -11.21 -0.31
C THR A 144 -42.19 -10.93 0.06
N GLU A 145 -42.50 -10.70 1.33
CA GLU A 145 -43.56 -9.75 1.75
C GLU A 145 -43.36 -9.24 3.21
N VAL A 146 -43.78 -8.00 3.44
CA VAL A 146 -43.45 -7.04 4.52
C VAL A 146 -44.66 -6.83 5.47
N PRO A 147 -44.50 -6.27 6.69
CA PRO A 147 -45.34 -6.57 7.87
C PRO A 147 -46.34 -5.47 8.28
N THR A 148 -47.06 -5.66 9.40
CA THR A 148 -47.92 -4.63 10.03
C THR A 148 -47.91 -4.69 11.57
N THR A 149 -47.80 -3.49 12.16
CA THR A 149 -47.77 -3.10 13.59
C THR A 149 -49.15 -3.03 14.24
N THR A 150 -49.26 -3.16 15.58
CA THR A 150 -50.27 -2.45 16.43
C THR A 150 -49.83 -2.38 17.92
N THR A 151 -50.14 -1.25 18.57
CA THR A 151 -49.80 -0.77 19.92
C THR A 151 -51.01 -0.83 20.86
N THR A 152 -50.86 -1.02 22.20
CA THR A 152 -51.78 -0.42 23.23
C THR A 152 -51.18 -0.35 24.66
N THR A 153 -51.48 0.76 25.33
CA THR A 153 -51.18 1.29 26.69
C THR A 153 -51.96 0.53 27.82
N THR A 154 -51.75 0.67 29.16
CA THR A 154 -52.09 1.82 30.06
C THR A 154 -51.83 1.53 31.59
N THR A 155 -51.51 2.58 32.39
CA THR A 155 -51.91 2.95 33.82
C THR A 155 -51.42 2.13 35.04
N THR A 156 -50.54 2.59 35.96
CA THR A 156 -50.59 3.56 37.14
C THR A 156 -50.93 2.92 38.50
N GLU A 157 -50.06 3.09 39.53
CA GLU A 157 -50.33 3.70 40.86
C GLU A 157 -49.18 3.49 41.88
N ILE A 158 -49.05 4.43 42.81
CA ILE A 158 -47.89 4.85 43.64
C ILE A 158 -48.24 4.64 45.15
N PRO A 159 -47.56 5.26 46.16
CA PRO A 159 -46.31 4.97 46.90
C PRO A 159 -46.53 4.56 48.39
N SER A 160 -45.47 4.35 49.19
CA SER A 160 -45.12 5.20 50.37
C SER A 160 -44.03 4.62 51.32
N THR A 161 -43.06 5.49 51.69
CA THR A 161 -42.37 5.70 53.01
C THR A 161 -41.61 4.52 53.68
N THR A 162 -40.45 4.62 54.37
CA THR A 162 -39.89 5.62 55.31
C THR A 162 -38.38 5.38 55.57
N THR A 163 -37.69 6.48 55.86
CA THR A 163 -36.37 6.76 56.46
C THR A 163 -35.86 5.82 57.58
N THR A 164 -34.53 5.68 57.77
CA THR A 164 -33.76 6.01 59.02
C THR A 164 -32.23 5.93 58.78
N GLU A 165 -31.50 6.94 59.28
CA GLU A 165 -30.04 7.12 59.32
C GLU A 165 -29.28 6.14 60.23
N SER A 166 -27.97 5.93 59.98
CA SER A 166 -26.92 5.97 61.02
C SER A 166 -25.50 6.05 60.43
N THR A 167 -24.78 7.06 60.90
CA THR A 167 -23.32 7.36 60.91
C THR A 167 -22.51 6.16 61.44
N THR A 168 -21.20 5.93 61.16
CA THR A 168 -20.03 6.69 61.67
C THR A 168 -18.70 6.04 61.21
N THR A 169 -17.66 6.89 61.08
CA THR A 169 -16.22 6.69 61.37
C THR A 169 -15.23 6.05 60.38
N THR A 170 -14.41 6.96 59.85
CA THR A 170 -13.01 6.96 59.40
C THR A 170 -12.04 6.01 60.11
N SER A 171 -11.13 5.39 59.35
CA SER A 171 -9.73 5.22 59.76
C SER A 171 -8.79 5.18 58.55
N THR A 172 -7.81 6.06 58.58
CA THR A 172 -6.71 6.25 57.63
C THR A 172 -5.53 5.40 58.09
N THR A 173 -4.85 4.67 57.18
CA THR A 173 -3.49 4.18 57.43
C THR A 173 -2.61 4.44 56.22
N THR A 174 -1.62 5.29 56.42
CA THR A 174 -0.51 5.60 55.51
C THR A 174 0.56 4.53 55.68
N THR A 175 1.10 3.99 54.59
CA THR A 175 2.38 3.27 54.63
C THR A 175 3.29 3.78 53.52
N THR A 176 4.40 4.37 53.94
CA THR A 176 5.52 4.85 53.13
C THR A 176 6.59 3.75 53.13
N THR A 177 7.10 3.34 51.96
CA THR A 177 8.39 2.60 51.86
C THR A 177 9.08 3.06 50.58
N THR A 178 9.98 4.04 50.65
CA THR A 178 11.45 3.94 50.62
C THR A 178 12.04 3.27 49.37
N THR A 179 12.64 4.12 48.54
CA THR A 179 13.49 3.84 47.39
C THR A 179 14.80 3.19 47.83
N THR A 180 15.26 2.16 47.10
CA THR A 180 16.66 1.69 47.19
C THR A 180 17.23 1.59 45.78
N THR A 181 18.30 2.36 45.56
CA THR A 181 19.13 2.39 44.35
C THR A 181 20.14 1.26 44.44
N THR A 182 20.24 0.42 43.41
CA THR A 182 21.33 -0.56 43.30
C THR A 182 22.17 -0.24 42.06
N THR A 183 23.39 0.21 42.33
CA THR A 183 24.50 0.32 41.39
C THR A 183 25.10 -1.06 41.21
N THR A 184 25.27 -1.52 39.97
CA THR A 184 26.09 -2.71 39.68
C THR A 184 27.11 -2.37 38.61
N THR A 185 28.33 -2.14 39.07
CA THR A 185 29.57 -2.15 38.29
C THR A 185 30.02 -3.61 38.17
N THR A 186 30.22 -4.13 36.96
CA THR A 186 30.98 -5.38 36.79
C THR A 186 31.86 -5.29 35.54
N THR A 187 33.12 -4.94 35.82
CA THR A 187 34.36 -5.58 35.39
C THR A 187 34.40 -6.35 34.06
N THR A 188 35.23 -5.83 33.16
CA THR A 188 35.97 -6.52 32.11
C THR A 188 36.71 -7.76 32.61
N THR A 189 36.55 -8.89 31.91
CA THR A 189 37.59 -9.94 31.88
C THR A 189 37.66 -10.57 30.49
N THR A 190 38.89 -10.62 30.01
CA THR A 190 39.40 -11.11 28.75
C THR A 190 39.39 -12.63 28.70
N GLU A 191 38.82 -13.25 27.66
CA GLU A 191 39.21 -14.59 27.22
C GLU A 191 39.18 -14.67 25.68
N ALA A 192 40.35 -14.89 25.11
CA ALA A 192 40.54 -15.48 23.79
C ALA A 192 41.14 -16.87 24.02
N PRO A 193 40.72 -17.89 23.26
CA PRO A 193 41.68 -18.91 22.88
C PRO A 193 41.61 -19.27 21.38
N THR A 194 42.79 -19.20 20.77
CA THR A 194 43.42 -20.28 19.99
C THR A 194 42.88 -20.61 18.59
N THR A 195 43.54 -19.97 17.63
CA THR A 195 44.21 -20.54 16.45
C THR A 195 44.16 -22.07 16.27
N THR A 196 43.63 -22.51 15.12
CA THR A 196 44.02 -23.79 14.50
C THR A 196 44.40 -23.52 13.05
N THR A 197 45.70 -23.53 12.77
CA THR A 197 46.32 -23.61 11.44
C THR A 197 46.66 -25.07 11.14
N MET A 198 46.28 -25.59 9.97
CA MET A 198 47.02 -26.65 9.24
C MET A 198 46.39 -26.90 7.84
N PRO A 199 47.12 -27.50 6.87
CA PRO A 199 47.65 -26.72 5.75
C PRO A 199 47.30 -27.23 4.33
N THR A 200 47.61 -26.35 3.38
CA THR A 200 48.20 -26.52 2.04
C THR A 200 48.22 -27.90 1.33
N THR A 201 47.84 -27.83 0.04
CA THR A 201 48.32 -28.62 -1.12
C THR A 201 48.04 -30.12 -1.17
N THR A 202 47.31 -30.57 -2.21
CA THR A 202 47.84 -31.50 -3.23
C THR A 202 46.95 -31.44 -4.49
N SER A 203 47.64 -31.45 -5.63
CA SER A 203 47.20 -31.43 -7.02
C SER A 203 46.63 -32.77 -7.52
N THR A 204 45.68 -32.67 -8.47
CA THR A 204 45.40 -33.61 -9.60
C THR A 204 45.53 -35.11 -9.39
N THR A 205 44.42 -35.85 -9.51
CA THR A 205 44.42 -37.06 -10.37
C THR A 205 43.01 -37.35 -10.90
N THR A 206 42.93 -37.49 -12.22
CA THR A 206 41.78 -37.99 -12.99
C THR A 206 41.59 -39.48 -12.72
N GLU A 207 40.40 -39.91 -12.31
CA GLU A 207 40.04 -41.34 -12.30
C GLU A 207 38.76 -41.58 -13.11
N ARG A 208 38.93 -42.37 -14.18
CA ARG A 208 37.87 -42.95 -15.00
C ARG A 208 37.17 -44.06 -14.22
N ILE A 209 35.85 -43.99 -14.08
CA ILE A 209 35.04 -45.16 -13.75
C ILE A 209 34.48 -45.73 -15.06
N LYS A 210 34.75 -47.03 -15.24
CA LYS A 210 34.36 -47.88 -16.38
C LYS A 210 32.85 -48.00 -16.50
N ILE A 211 32.40 -48.01 -17.75
CA ILE A 211 31.04 -48.32 -18.20
C ILE A 211 30.96 -49.84 -18.40
N GLU A 212 29.94 -50.49 -17.82
CA GLU A 212 29.44 -51.80 -18.25
C GLU A 212 27.99 -51.65 -18.73
N GLU A 213 27.90 -51.76 -20.03
CA GLU A 213 26.82 -52.10 -20.96
C GLU A 213 25.51 -52.73 -20.46
N THR A 214 24.44 -52.12 -20.99
CA THR A 214 23.24 -52.72 -21.61
C THR A 214 21.97 -52.85 -20.77
N THR A 215 21.06 -51.89 -20.97
CA THR A 215 19.64 -52.22 -21.19
C THR A 215 19.07 -51.29 -22.25
N THR A 216 18.62 -51.90 -23.34
CA THR A 216 18.12 -51.31 -24.56
C THR A 216 16.81 -50.54 -24.31
N ILE A 217 16.84 -49.20 -24.42
CA ILE A 217 15.64 -48.35 -24.46
C ILE A 217 15.68 -47.58 -25.78
N LYS A 218 14.57 -47.66 -26.55
CA LYS A 218 14.35 -47.01 -27.85
C LYS A 218 14.74 -45.52 -27.83
N PRO A 219 15.27 -44.97 -28.93
CA PRO A 219 15.66 -43.57 -29.00
C PRO A 219 14.41 -42.69 -28.88
N ILE A 220 14.41 -41.84 -27.84
CA ILE A 220 13.49 -40.70 -27.71
C ILE A 220 13.93 -39.69 -28.77
N THR A 221 13.02 -39.40 -29.70
CA THR A 221 13.14 -38.38 -30.73
C THR A 221 13.55 -37.05 -30.10
N ILE A 222 14.68 -36.50 -30.55
CA ILE A 222 15.16 -35.17 -30.17
C ILE A 222 14.23 -34.17 -30.88
N ASP A 223 13.43 -33.43 -30.11
CA ASP A 223 12.67 -32.29 -30.64
C ASP A 223 13.65 -31.26 -31.18
N GLU A 224 13.67 -31.13 -32.50
CA GLU A 224 14.41 -30.11 -33.24
C GLU A 224 13.90 -28.73 -32.76
N LYS A 225 14.73 -27.98 -32.02
CA LYS A 225 14.38 -26.62 -31.59
C LYS A 225 13.98 -25.81 -32.81
N CYS A 226 12.73 -25.35 -32.85
CA CYS A 226 12.26 -24.46 -33.89
C CYS A 226 13.05 -23.14 -33.84
N GLU A 227 13.81 -22.85 -34.89
CA GLU A 227 14.41 -21.54 -35.11
C GLU A 227 13.74 -20.89 -36.32
N MET A 228 13.32 -19.64 -36.15
CA MET A 228 12.77 -18.84 -37.24
C MET A 228 13.86 -18.57 -38.28
N PRO A 229 13.59 -18.80 -39.58
CA PRO A 229 14.56 -18.54 -40.63
C PRO A 229 15.05 -17.08 -40.62
N LEU A 230 16.32 -16.86 -40.96
CA LEU A 230 16.89 -15.52 -41.12
C LEU A 230 16.36 -14.80 -42.38
N GLU A 231 15.84 -15.56 -43.34
CA GLU A 231 15.36 -15.04 -44.62
C GLU A 231 14.01 -14.31 -44.49
N PRO A 232 13.76 -13.26 -45.30
CA PRO A 232 12.49 -12.55 -45.30
C PRO A 232 11.33 -13.43 -45.78
N SER A 233 10.12 -13.17 -45.28
CA SER A 233 8.92 -13.87 -45.72
C SER A 233 8.63 -13.61 -47.21
N GLN A 234 8.19 -14.64 -47.93
CA GLN A 234 7.79 -14.54 -49.35
C GLN A 234 6.32 -14.12 -49.53
N CYS A 235 5.79 -13.35 -48.58
CA CYS A 235 4.38 -12.96 -48.59
C CYS A 235 4.09 -11.88 -49.63
N PRO A 236 2.92 -11.91 -50.29
CA PRO A 236 2.52 -10.85 -51.21
C PRO A 236 2.38 -9.50 -50.49
N ASP A 237 2.50 -8.40 -51.26
CA ASP A 237 2.42 -7.04 -50.73
C ASP A 237 1.13 -6.81 -49.93
N ILE A 238 1.31 -6.13 -48.81
CA ILE A 238 0.31 -5.94 -47.75
C ILE A 238 -0.75 -4.93 -48.23
N SER A 239 -2.02 -5.23 -47.99
CA SER A 239 -3.12 -4.34 -48.37
C SER A 239 -3.04 -3.02 -47.60
N SER A 240 -3.13 -1.89 -48.32
CA SER A 240 -3.15 -0.54 -47.73
C SER A 240 -4.51 -0.17 -47.10
N GLN A 241 -5.53 -1.03 -47.24
CA GLN A 241 -6.87 -0.79 -46.70
C GLN A 241 -7.04 -1.52 -45.35
N PRO A 242 -7.21 -0.81 -44.23
CA PRO A 242 -7.55 -1.43 -42.96
C PRO A 242 -8.96 -2.06 -43.05
N LYS A 243 -9.16 -3.24 -42.44
CA LYS A 243 -10.53 -3.77 -42.23
C LYS A 243 -11.32 -2.77 -41.37
N LYS A 244 -12.63 -2.63 -41.54
CA LYS A 244 -13.42 -1.69 -40.72
C LYS A 244 -13.98 -2.34 -39.44
N ASP A 245 -14.18 -3.65 -39.47
CA ASP A 245 -14.71 -4.40 -38.34
C ASP A 245 -13.60 -5.21 -37.66
N TYR A 246 -13.50 -5.04 -36.34
CA TYR A 246 -12.53 -5.74 -35.51
C TYR A 246 -13.23 -6.39 -34.31
N PRO A 247 -12.83 -7.62 -33.94
CA PRO A 247 -13.26 -8.22 -32.68
C PRO A 247 -12.88 -7.34 -31.49
N SER A 248 -13.61 -7.48 -30.38
CA SER A 248 -13.34 -6.68 -29.19
C SER A 248 -11.92 -6.97 -28.65
N ILE A 249 -11.29 -5.99 -28.00
CA ILE A 249 -9.94 -6.18 -27.44
C ILE A 249 -9.89 -7.36 -26.47
N SER A 250 -10.96 -7.56 -25.69
CA SER A 250 -11.13 -8.71 -24.80
C SER A 250 -11.19 -10.04 -25.55
N GLU A 251 -11.87 -10.09 -26.69
CA GLU A 251 -11.91 -11.29 -27.55
C GLU A 251 -10.55 -11.60 -28.14
N VAL A 252 -9.84 -10.60 -28.69
CA VAL A 252 -8.52 -10.84 -29.29
C VAL A 252 -7.53 -11.30 -28.22
N SER A 253 -7.55 -10.67 -27.05
CA SER A 253 -6.57 -10.94 -26.00
C SER A 253 -6.70 -12.30 -25.33
N SER A 254 -7.83 -13.01 -25.50
CA SER A 254 -8.03 -14.36 -24.97
C SER A 254 -7.70 -15.46 -25.98
N THR A 255 -7.39 -15.11 -27.24
CA THR A 255 -7.12 -16.09 -28.31
C THR A 255 -5.70 -16.62 -28.33
N PHE A 256 -4.77 -15.98 -27.63
CA PHE A 256 -3.36 -16.38 -27.62
C PHE A 256 -2.70 -16.04 -26.28
N THR A 257 -1.57 -16.69 -26.00
CA THR A 257 -0.74 -16.40 -24.83
C THR A 257 0.74 -16.38 -25.23
N PRO A 258 1.51 -15.33 -24.89
CA PRO A 258 2.94 -15.31 -25.13
C PRO A 258 3.67 -16.28 -24.19
N THR A 259 4.74 -16.91 -24.67
CA THR A 259 5.49 -17.92 -23.90
C THR A 259 6.94 -17.52 -23.64
N THR A 260 7.59 -16.81 -24.55
CA THR A 260 8.95 -16.27 -24.38
C THR A 260 9.08 -14.92 -25.05
N PHE A 261 9.99 -14.08 -24.56
CA PHE A 261 10.18 -12.73 -25.09
C PHE A 261 11.65 -12.32 -25.15
N ASP A 262 12.14 -12.06 -26.36
CA ASP A 262 13.51 -11.61 -26.59
C ASP A 262 13.51 -10.16 -27.04
N LEU A 263 14.08 -9.27 -26.22
CA LEU A 263 14.09 -7.83 -26.45
C LEU A 263 15.51 -7.33 -26.73
N GLN A 264 15.68 -6.60 -27.83
CA GLN A 264 16.94 -5.92 -28.16
C GLN A 264 16.72 -4.42 -28.26
N LEU A 265 17.51 -3.66 -27.50
CA LEU A 265 17.47 -2.20 -27.43
C LEU A 265 18.83 -1.62 -27.83
N THR A 266 18.80 -0.52 -28.56
CA THR A 266 19.97 0.28 -28.92
C THR A 266 19.72 1.73 -28.50
N ILE A 267 20.58 2.26 -27.63
CA ILE A 267 20.49 3.60 -27.05
C ILE A 267 21.87 4.25 -27.18
N LYS A 268 22.01 5.16 -28.16
CA LYS A 268 23.28 5.83 -28.46
C LYS A 268 23.52 7.11 -27.64
N SER A 269 22.46 7.84 -27.31
CA SER A 269 22.54 9.10 -26.55
C SER A 269 21.64 9.05 -25.30
N LEU A 270 22.10 9.65 -24.21
CA LEU A 270 21.36 9.80 -22.95
C LEU A 270 20.86 11.24 -22.76
N THR A 271 20.14 11.75 -23.77
CA THR A 271 19.55 13.09 -23.79
C THR A 271 18.10 13.03 -24.25
N PHE A 272 17.26 13.95 -23.79
CA PHE A 272 15.90 14.09 -24.30
C PHE A 272 15.85 14.93 -25.61
N PRO A 273 15.00 14.59 -26.59
CA PRO A 273 14.18 13.37 -26.65
C PRO A 273 15.06 12.12 -26.78
N LEU A 274 14.79 11.12 -25.95
CA LEU A 274 15.59 9.89 -25.92
C LEU A 274 15.16 9.00 -27.07
N LYS A 275 16.04 8.83 -28.05
CA LYS A 275 15.84 7.92 -29.18
C LYS A 275 16.23 6.49 -28.78
N VAL A 276 15.28 5.58 -28.92
CA VAL A 276 15.46 4.15 -28.65
C VAL A 276 15.11 3.41 -29.93
N THR A 277 16.04 2.59 -30.43
CA THR A 277 15.78 1.71 -31.58
C THR A 277 15.96 0.27 -31.15
N GLY A 278 15.21 -0.66 -31.71
CA GLY A 278 15.31 -2.04 -31.27
C GLY A 278 14.60 -3.03 -32.16
N SER A 279 14.66 -4.29 -31.73
CA SER A 279 13.92 -5.42 -32.30
C SER A 279 13.39 -6.29 -31.18
N MET A 280 12.38 -7.09 -31.48
CA MET A 280 11.80 -8.03 -30.54
C MET A 280 11.40 -9.33 -31.24
N THR A 281 11.41 -10.43 -30.49
CA THR A 281 10.85 -11.70 -30.93
C THR A 281 10.06 -12.30 -29.77
N SER A 282 8.84 -12.74 -30.03
CA SER A 282 8.01 -13.45 -29.06
C SER A 282 7.57 -14.77 -29.62
N GLU A 283 7.68 -15.82 -28.82
CA GLU A 283 6.94 -17.05 -29.06
C GLU A 283 5.53 -16.88 -28.48
N VAL A 284 4.53 -17.35 -29.22
CA VAL A 284 3.11 -17.22 -28.89
C VAL A 284 2.40 -18.53 -29.15
N LYS A 285 1.63 -18.99 -28.17
CA LYS A 285 0.74 -20.14 -28.29
C LYS A 285 -0.68 -19.66 -28.59
N ILE A 286 -1.29 -20.23 -29.62
CA ILE A 286 -2.68 -19.95 -29.99
C ILE A 286 -3.61 -20.83 -29.17
N LEU A 287 -4.53 -20.20 -28.44
CA LEU A 287 -5.53 -20.85 -27.59
C LEU A 287 -6.82 -21.13 -28.34
N ASN A 288 -7.25 -20.18 -29.17
CA ASN A 288 -8.46 -20.31 -29.97
C ASN A 288 -8.14 -19.90 -31.40
N THR A 289 -8.77 -20.56 -32.38
CA THR A 289 -8.58 -20.24 -33.80
C THR A 289 -8.81 -18.76 -34.06
N THR A 290 -7.80 -18.09 -34.62
CA THR A 290 -7.81 -16.64 -34.83
C THR A 290 -7.02 -16.25 -36.08
N ASN A 291 -7.41 -15.15 -36.71
CA ASN A 291 -6.63 -14.48 -37.77
C ASN A 291 -6.13 -13.11 -37.30
N THR A 292 -6.21 -12.82 -36.00
CA THR A 292 -5.92 -11.52 -35.43
C THR A 292 -5.03 -11.69 -34.20
N LEU A 293 -3.91 -10.96 -34.17
CA LEU A 293 -3.01 -10.91 -33.03
C LEU A 293 -2.88 -9.47 -32.54
N LEU A 294 -2.45 -9.28 -31.29
CA LEU A 294 -2.33 -7.98 -30.65
C LEU A 294 -0.99 -7.81 -29.97
N ILE A 295 -0.44 -6.60 -30.02
CA ILE A 295 0.71 -6.19 -29.23
C ILE A 295 0.54 -4.75 -28.73
N ASN A 296 0.97 -4.44 -27.49
CA ASN A 296 0.86 -3.08 -26.98
C ASN A 296 1.96 -2.20 -27.55
N ILE A 297 1.58 -1.02 -28.04
CA ILE A 297 2.49 0.03 -28.48
C ILE A 297 1.97 1.40 -28.02
N GLY A 298 2.81 2.11 -27.27
CA GLY A 298 2.53 3.45 -26.80
C GLY A 298 2.60 4.49 -27.90
N SER A 299 2.19 5.72 -27.57
CA SER A 299 2.19 6.86 -28.50
C SER A 299 3.58 7.26 -28.99
N THR A 300 4.63 7.04 -28.20
CA THR A 300 6.04 7.38 -28.46
C THR A 300 6.71 6.50 -29.53
N ILE A 301 6.13 5.35 -29.86
CA ILE A 301 6.58 4.49 -30.97
C ILE A 301 5.93 5.01 -32.26
N ASN A 302 6.72 5.60 -33.17
CA ASN A 302 6.14 6.34 -34.31
C ASN A 302 5.40 5.44 -35.30
N TYR A 303 6.10 4.52 -35.93
CA TYR A 303 5.56 3.62 -36.94
C TYR A 303 6.43 2.37 -37.01
N ILE A 304 5.78 1.22 -37.11
CA ILE A 304 6.41 -0.07 -37.38
C ILE A 304 5.98 -0.42 -38.79
N HIS A 305 6.94 -0.51 -39.70
CA HIS A 305 6.62 -0.84 -41.08
C HIS A 305 6.14 -2.31 -41.13
N PRO A 306 5.06 -2.62 -41.88
CA PRO A 306 4.58 -3.99 -42.02
C PRO A 306 5.67 -5.00 -42.42
N ASN A 307 6.60 -4.59 -43.30
CA ASN A 307 7.76 -5.41 -43.71
C ASN A 307 8.76 -5.70 -42.58
N ASP A 308 8.74 -4.94 -41.48
CA ASP A 308 9.55 -5.24 -40.30
C ASP A 308 8.91 -6.35 -39.43
N ILE A 309 7.67 -6.75 -39.72
CA ILE A 309 6.91 -7.75 -38.97
C ILE A 309 6.94 -9.09 -39.71
N GLN A 310 7.44 -10.12 -39.05
CA GLN A 310 7.45 -11.49 -39.55
C GLN A 310 6.74 -12.40 -38.57
N ILE A 311 5.95 -13.33 -39.09
CA ILE A 311 5.21 -14.31 -38.28
C ILE A 311 5.52 -15.69 -38.85
N PHE A 312 5.97 -16.62 -38.01
CA PHE A 312 6.41 -17.94 -38.44
C PHE A 312 5.74 -19.04 -37.61
N ASP A 313 5.12 -20.01 -38.27
CA ASP A 313 4.58 -21.20 -37.63
C ASP A 313 5.66 -22.28 -37.55
N CYS A 314 6.00 -22.67 -36.33
CA CYS A 314 7.03 -23.69 -36.09
C CYS A 314 6.63 -25.07 -36.55
N LYS A 315 5.36 -25.42 -36.39
CA LYS A 315 4.85 -26.76 -36.67
C LYS A 315 4.76 -26.97 -38.17
N GLU A 316 4.21 -25.99 -38.87
CA GLU A 316 4.04 -26.03 -40.32
C GLU A 316 5.31 -25.58 -41.08
N LYS A 317 6.33 -25.09 -40.34
CA LYS A 317 7.60 -24.56 -40.87
C LYS A 317 7.38 -23.52 -41.99
N GLN A 318 6.39 -22.65 -41.84
CA GLN A 318 5.99 -21.67 -42.84
C GLN A 318 5.77 -20.27 -42.26
N PHE A 319 6.01 -19.26 -43.09
CA PHE A 319 5.64 -17.88 -42.75
C PHE A 319 4.13 -17.69 -42.87
N ILE A 320 3.54 -17.03 -41.87
CA ILE A 320 2.14 -16.60 -41.89
C ILE A 320 2.10 -15.18 -42.44
N CYS A 321 1.38 -15.00 -43.54
CA CYS A 321 1.32 -13.70 -44.18
C CYS A 321 0.45 -12.71 -43.41
N LEU A 322 0.97 -11.50 -43.26
CA LEU A 322 0.26 -10.35 -42.71
C LEU A 322 -0.58 -9.72 -43.82
N HIS A 323 -1.89 -9.62 -43.62
CA HIS A 323 -2.82 -8.98 -44.53
C HIS A 323 -2.80 -7.45 -44.37
N SER A 324 -2.81 -6.97 -43.13
CA SER A 324 -2.74 -5.55 -42.78
C SER A 324 -2.40 -5.34 -41.30
N ILE A 325 -2.09 -4.11 -40.90
CA ILE A 325 -1.94 -3.71 -39.50
C ILE A 325 -2.86 -2.55 -39.15
N THR A 326 -3.36 -2.54 -37.93
CA THR A 326 -4.20 -1.45 -37.42
C THR A 326 -3.65 -0.96 -36.10
N ARG A 327 -3.32 0.34 -36.04
CA ARG A 327 -2.88 0.98 -34.81
C ARG A 327 -4.05 1.66 -34.11
N LEU A 328 -4.34 1.25 -32.88
CA LEU A 328 -5.33 1.86 -32.01
C LEU A 328 -4.62 2.78 -31.01
N MET A 329 -4.55 4.08 -31.32
CA MET A 329 -3.84 5.06 -30.49
C MET A 329 -4.44 5.19 -29.09
N ALA A 330 -5.78 5.21 -28.98
CA ALA A 330 -6.48 5.38 -27.71
C ALA A 330 -6.26 4.20 -26.74
N SER A 331 -6.10 3.00 -27.27
CA SER A 331 -5.88 1.77 -26.49
C SER A 331 -4.40 1.37 -26.41
N GLU A 332 -3.53 2.10 -27.10
CA GLU A 332 -2.08 1.86 -27.19
C GLU A 332 -1.74 0.43 -27.64
N MET A 333 -2.28 0.05 -28.79
CA MET A 333 -2.20 -1.29 -29.35
C MET A 333 -1.95 -1.28 -30.86
N LEU A 334 -1.27 -2.32 -31.33
CA LEU A 334 -1.12 -2.69 -32.73
C LEU A 334 -1.79 -4.04 -32.95
N ILE A 335 -2.77 -4.05 -33.84
CA ILE A 335 -3.48 -5.25 -34.27
C ILE A 335 -2.82 -5.74 -35.56
N LEU A 336 -2.50 -7.02 -35.60
CA LEU A 336 -1.94 -7.71 -36.76
C LEU A 336 -3.05 -8.57 -37.39
N HIS A 337 -3.45 -8.24 -38.62
CA HIS A 337 -4.43 -9.01 -39.38
C HIS A 337 -3.70 -10.01 -40.25
N LEU A 338 -3.97 -11.29 -40.05
CA LEU A 338 -3.34 -12.38 -40.80
C LEU A 338 -4.17 -12.73 -42.03
N SER A 339 -3.50 -13.13 -43.10
CA SER A 339 -4.15 -13.60 -44.34
C SER A 339 -4.85 -14.93 -44.14
N ASN A 340 -4.29 -15.79 -43.27
CA ASN A 340 -4.80 -17.12 -42.95
C ASN A 340 -5.17 -17.20 -41.47
N GLN A 341 -6.12 -18.08 -41.14
CA GLN A 341 -6.43 -18.41 -39.75
C GLN A 341 -5.34 -19.29 -39.15
N LEU A 342 -4.95 -18.98 -37.92
CA LEU A 342 -4.14 -19.84 -37.07
C LEU A 342 -5.07 -20.75 -36.30
N LEU A 343 -4.77 -22.04 -36.31
CA LEU A 343 -5.54 -23.05 -35.61
C LEU A 343 -5.17 -23.05 -34.11
N GLU A 344 -6.14 -23.40 -33.27
CA GLU A 344 -5.91 -23.70 -31.86
C GLU A 344 -4.73 -24.68 -31.69
N GLY A 345 -3.86 -24.39 -30.71
CA GLY A 345 -2.68 -25.17 -30.40
C GLY A 345 -1.45 -24.87 -31.26
N ALA A 346 -1.53 -23.99 -32.26
CA ALA A 346 -0.37 -23.54 -33.01
C ALA A 346 0.62 -22.77 -32.13
N ASN A 347 1.92 -23.01 -32.33
CA ASN A 347 3.00 -22.25 -31.72
C ASN A 347 3.70 -21.44 -32.80
N ILE A 348 3.66 -20.11 -32.66
CA ILE A 348 4.19 -19.18 -33.65
C ILE A 348 5.27 -18.29 -33.03
N PHE A 349 6.16 -17.78 -33.87
CA PHE A 349 7.03 -16.66 -33.55
C PHE A 349 6.51 -15.38 -34.19
N ILE A 350 6.48 -14.29 -33.44
CA ILE A 350 6.25 -12.92 -33.91
C ILE A 350 7.56 -12.16 -33.77
N LYS A 351 8.11 -11.66 -34.88
CA LYS A 351 9.31 -10.83 -34.90
C LYS A 351 8.97 -9.44 -35.39
N ILE A 352 9.38 -8.43 -34.63
CA ILE A 352 9.47 -7.04 -35.11
C ILE A 352 10.95 -6.72 -35.24
N SER A 353 11.45 -6.70 -36.47
CA SER A 353 12.87 -6.54 -36.79
C SER A 353 13.37 -5.13 -36.50
N LYS A 354 12.47 -4.13 -36.51
CA LYS A 354 12.81 -2.74 -36.23
C LYS A 354 11.64 -1.97 -35.64
N PHE A 355 11.91 -1.24 -34.57
CA PHE A 355 11.05 -0.16 -34.08
C PHE A 355 11.89 1.03 -33.66
N THR A 356 11.25 2.20 -33.54
CA THR A 356 11.89 3.41 -33.02
C THR A 356 10.91 4.15 -32.10
N SER A 357 11.37 4.44 -30.89
CA SER A 357 10.66 5.23 -29.90
C SER A 357 11.39 6.55 -29.63
N TYR A 358 10.64 7.63 -29.48
CA TYR A 358 11.12 8.94 -29.03
C TYR A 358 10.46 9.28 -27.70
N ILE A 359 11.23 9.16 -26.63
CA ILE A 359 10.74 9.34 -25.26
C ILE A 359 11.06 10.76 -24.80
N GLU A 360 10.02 11.52 -24.46
CA GLU A 360 10.16 12.89 -23.98
C GLU A 360 10.44 12.95 -22.47
N GLN A 361 11.02 14.06 -22.00
CA GLN A 361 11.39 14.23 -20.59
C GLN A 361 10.21 14.06 -19.61
N ARG A 362 8.99 14.40 -20.04
CA ARG A 362 7.78 14.36 -19.20
C ARG A 362 7.13 12.97 -19.12
N SER A 363 7.66 11.96 -19.80
CA SER A 363 6.94 10.70 -20.06
C SER A 363 6.94 9.69 -18.91
N ASN A 364 7.57 9.93 -17.76
CA ASN A 364 7.74 8.98 -16.65
C ASN A 364 8.36 7.59 -17.00
N VAL A 365 8.58 7.27 -18.28
CA VAL A 365 9.10 5.98 -18.78
C VAL A 365 10.54 5.72 -18.35
N VAL A 366 11.35 6.78 -18.32
CA VAL A 366 12.78 6.75 -17.96
C VAL A 366 13.12 7.97 -17.13
N ASN A 367 14.19 7.85 -16.35
CA ASN A 367 14.81 8.97 -15.67
C ASN A 367 16.24 9.16 -16.19
N ILE A 368 16.62 10.41 -16.47
CA ILE A 368 17.99 10.78 -16.86
C ILE A 368 18.52 11.80 -15.86
N GLN A 369 19.46 11.36 -15.03
CA GLN A 369 20.28 12.24 -14.21
C GLN A 369 21.48 12.69 -15.04
N SER A 370 21.50 13.98 -15.38
CA SER A 370 22.58 14.61 -16.11
C SER A 370 23.45 15.50 -15.20
N PRO A 371 24.72 15.73 -15.59
CA PRO A 371 25.60 16.73 -15.00
C PRO A 371 24.89 18.08 -14.77
N ARG A 372 24.80 18.56 -13.52
CA ARG A 372 24.38 19.97 -13.32
C ARG A 372 25.52 20.90 -13.74
N ARG A 373 25.18 22.04 -14.34
CA ARG A 373 26.18 23.01 -14.86
C ARG A 373 27.23 23.46 -13.83
N TRP A 374 26.88 23.48 -12.53
CA TRP A 374 27.79 23.88 -11.45
C TRP A 374 28.57 22.73 -10.80
N GLN A 375 28.28 21.47 -11.15
CA GLN A 375 29.03 20.29 -10.68
C GLN A 375 30.23 20.04 -11.61
N LYS A 376 31.20 20.97 -11.63
CA LYS A 376 32.45 20.78 -12.36
C LYS A 376 33.27 19.65 -11.73
N GLY A 377 33.50 18.57 -12.48
CA GLY A 377 34.50 17.53 -12.18
C GLY A 377 34.01 16.17 -11.65
N THR A 378 32.71 15.95 -11.46
CA THR A 378 32.18 14.70 -10.85
C THR A 378 30.84 14.27 -11.45
N SER A 379 30.64 14.49 -12.73
CA SER A 379 29.29 14.54 -13.27
C SER A 379 28.82 13.17 -13.78
N SER A 380 28.28 12.36 -12.87
CA SER A 380 27.66 11.07 -13.22
C SER A 380 26.48 11.28 -14.17
N LEU A 381 26.45 10.48 -15.22
CA LEU A 381 25.33 10.40 -16.15
C LEU A 381 24.66 9.05 -15.94
N ILE A 382 23.37 9.06 -15.59
CA ILE A 382 22.62 7.85 -15.27
C ILE A 382 21.27 7.92 -15.97
N LEU A 383 20.98 6.94 -16.83
CA LEU A 383 19.65 6.63 -17.32
C LEU A 383 19.14 5.41 -16.57
N SER A 384 17.88 5.44 -16.14
CA SER A 384 17.18 4.27 -15.56
C SER A 384 15.77 4.13 -16.13
N SER A 385 15.34 2.90 -16.38
CA SER A 385 13.96 2.58 -16.77
C SER A 385 12.99 2.67 -15.59
N ASN A 386 11.78 3.19 -15.81
CA ASN A 386 10.73 3.38 -14.82
C ASN A 386 9.36 2.94 -15.42
N PHE A 387 9.17 1.65 -15.73
CA PHE A 387 7.99 1.22 -16.50
C PHE A 387 6.68 1.12 -15.70
N GLY A 388 6.73 1.01 -14.38
CA GLY A 388 5.56 1.18 -13.51
C GLY A 388 4.32 0.40 -13.91
N ILE A 389 3.27 1.09 -14.35
CA ILE A 389 2.05 0.48 -14.88
C ILE A 389 1.87 1.02 -16.30
N LYS A 390 1.82 0.14 -17.30
CA LYS A 390 1.55 0.48 -18.71
C LYS A 390 2.55 1.44 -19.39
N ASN A 391 3.75 1.68 -18.83
CA ASN A 391 4.77 2.52 -19.50
C ASN A 391 5.79 1.72 -20.33
N ALA A 392 5.87 0.39 -20.21
CA ALA A 392 6.83 -0.41 -20.99
C ALA A 392 6.54 -0.31 -22.50
N ARG A 393 5.25 -0.32 -22.88
CA ARG A 393 4.76 -0.12 -24.25
C ARG A 393 5.21 1.19 -24.90
N MET A 394 5.59 2.20 -24.12
CA MET A 394 6.12 3.47 -24.63
C MET A 394 7.56 3.33 -25.12
N MET A 395 8.33 2.37 -24.60
CA MET A 395 9.72 2.19 -25.00
C MET A 395 9.87 1.14 -26.10
N PHE A 396 9.13 0.05 -26.02
CA PHE A 396 9.19 -1.07 -26.96
C PHE A 396 7.83 -1.78 -27.08
N PRO A 397 7.52 -2.40 -28.23
CA PRO A 397 6.33 -3.24 -28.36
C PRO A 397 6.40 -4.42 -27.40
N CYS A 398 5.33 -4.70 -26.65
CA CYS A 398 5.29 -5.80 -25.66
C CYS A 398 3.85 -6.18 -25.27
N TYR A 399 3.71 -7.19 -24.40
CA TYR A 399 2.45 -7.58 -23.75
C TYR A 399 2.37 -6.91 -22.38
N ASP A 400 1.97 -5.64 -22.35
CA ASP A 400 2.11 -4.76 -21.19
C ASP A 400 0.88 -4.83 -20.26
N ARG A 401 0.60 -6.04 -19.77
CA ARG A 401 -0.44 -6.36 -18.79
C ARG A 401 0.19 -7.02 -17.55
N LEU A 402 -0.43 -6.84 -16.39
CA LEU A 402 0.09 -7.34 -15.11
C LEU A 402 -0.06 -8.87 -14.96
N ASP A 403 -1.07 -9.45 -15.60
CA ASP A 403 -1.36 -10.89 -15.59
C ASP A 403 -0.43 -11.70 -16.51
N ILE A 404 0.26 -11.03 -17.44
CA ILE A 404 1.17 -11.69 -18.38
C ILE A 404 2.58 -11.65 -17.78
N LYS A 405 3.04 -12.81 -17.31
CA LYS A 405 4.43 -13.05 -16.91
C LYS A 405 5.09 -14.06 -17.82
N ILE A 406 6.15 -13.65 -18.50
CA ILE A 406 6.87 -14.49 -19.45
C ILE A 406 8.38 -14.40 -19.24
N PRO A 407 9.13 -15.50 -19.44
CA PRO A 407 10.58 -15.45 -19.44
C PRO A 407 11.08 -14.51 -20.53
N THR A 408 11.81 -13.47 -20.11
CA THR A 408 12.27 -12.38 -20.98
C THR A 408 13.79 -12.35 -21.04
N SER A 409 14.39 -12.32 -22.24
CA SER A 409 15.81 -12.00 -22.41
C SER A 409 15.98 -10.54 -22.85
N LEU A 410 17.09 -9.91 -22.44
CA LEU A 410 17.36 -8.51 -22.75
C LEU A 410 18.76 -8.35 -23.34
N THR A 411 18.84 -7.64 -24.47
CA THR A 411 20.09 -7.17 -25.05
C THR A 411 20.08 -5.65 -25.13
N VAL A 412 21.11 -5.00 -24.60
CA VAL A 412 21.26 -3.54 -24.66
C VAL A 412 22.55 -3.18 -25.37
N THR A 413 22.45 -2.39 -26.43
CA THR A 413 23.60 -1.85 -27.19
C THR A 413 23.70 -0.34 -26.93
N THR A 414 24.86 0.13 -26.49
CA THR A 414 25.11 1.55 -26.18
C THR A 414 26.58 1.91 -26.48
N LEU A 415 27.00 3.16 -26.29
CA LEU A 415 28.40 3.55 -26.51
C LEU A 415 29.34 2.86 -25.50
N GLU A 416 30.58 2.59 -25.90
CA GLU A 416 31.55 1.83 -25.10
C GLU A 416 31.83 2.44 -23.71
N GLU A 417 31.80 3.76 -23.58
CA GLU A 417 32.03 4.44 -22.31
C GLU A 417 30.92 4.25 -21.27
N TYR A 418 29.77 3.69 -21.67
CA TYR A 418 28.67 3.40 -20.77
C TYR A 418 28.70 1.96 -20.25
N ASN A 419 28.35 1.82 -18.98
CA ASN A 419 28.06 0.53 -18.36
C ASN A 419 26.56 0.30 -18.34
N VAL A 420 26.14 -0.95 -18.49
CA VAL A 420 24.74 -1.35 -18.39
C VAL A 420 24.57 -2.35 -17.26
N LYS A 421 23.52 -2.14 -16.46
CA LYS A 421 23.04 -3.09 -15.46
C LYS A 421 21.56 -3.35 -15.68
N SER A 422 21.11 -4.54 -15.35
CA SER A 422 19.72 -4.94 -15.43
C SER A 422 19.36 -5.83 -14.25
N ASN A 423 18.07 -6.06 -14.04
CA ASN A 423 17.59 -7.14 -13.17
C ASN A 423 17.95 -8.54 -13.69
N PHE A 424 18.18 -8.67 -14.99
CA PHE A 424 18.67 -9.88 -15.61
C PHE A 424 20.19 -10.08 -15.36
N PRO A 425 20.67 -11.31 -15.10
CA PRO A 425 22.09 -11.64 -15.02
C PRO A 425 22.82 -11.38 -16.34
N LEU A 426 23.98 -10.74 -16.28
CA LEU A 426 24.82 -10.48 -17.46
C LEU A 426 25.56 -11.76 -17.86
N ILE A 427 25.36 -12.24 -19.09
CA ILE A 427 26.06 -13.39 -19.66
C ILE A 427 27.39 -12.95 -20.27
N ASN A 428 27.34 -11.96 -21.16
CA ASN A 428 28.48 -11.56 -21.97
C ASN A 428 28.37 -10.10 -22.44
N THR A 429 29.49 -9.52 -22.84
CA THR A 429 29.56 -8.22 -23.52
C THR A 429 30.42 -8.31 -24.77
N ILE A 430 29.98 -7.72 -25.87
CA ILE A 430 30.72 -7.69 -27.15
C ILE A 430 30.86 -6.24 -27.60
N THR A 431 32.08 -5.82 -27.93
CA THR A 431 32.36 -4.52 -28.57
C THR A 431 32.11 -4.63 -30.07
N ILE A 432 31.44 -3.64 -30.65
CA ILE A 432 31.00 -3.57 -32.04
C ILE A 432 31.49 -2.23 -32.59
N ASN A 433 32.27 -2.27 -33.68
CA ASN A 433 32.64 -1.07 -34.40
C ASN A 433 31.48 -0.70 -35.33
N ASP A 434 30.72 0.33 -34.97
CA ASP A 434 29.78 1.01 -35.86
C ASP A 434 30.56 2.11 -36.58
N GLU A 435 30.23 2.43 -37.84
CA GLU A 435 31.09 3.22 -38.75
C GLU A 435 31.60 4.56 -38.16
N GLU A 436 30.86 5.14 -37.22
CA GLU A 436 31.16 6.41 -36.55
C GLU A 436 31.53 6.27 -35.06
N ASP A 437 31.13 5.19 -34.37
CA ASP A 437 31.22 5.04 -32.92
C ASP A 437 31.58 3.60 -32.49
N VAL A 438 32.35 3.47 -31.41
CA VAL A 438 32.57 2.17 -30.77
C VAL A 438 31.42 1.87 -29.83
N MET A 439 30.61 0.87 -30.19
CA MET A 439 29.45 0.44 -29.43
C MET A 439 29.79 -0.79 -28.59
N LYS A 440 29.09 -0.98 -27.48
CA LYS A 440 29.17 -2.18 -26.65
C LYS A 440 27.78 -2.77 -26.45
N ARG A 441 27.66 -4.06 -26.72
CA ARG A 441 26.43 -4.84 -26.58
C ARG A 441 26.51 -5.71 -25.34
N TYR A 442 25.50 -5.62 -24.49
CA TYR A 442 25.36 -6.36 -23.23
C TYR A 442 24.24 -7.38 -23.38
N PHE A 443 24.55 -8.66 -23.13
CA PHE A 443 23.60 -9.78 -23.23
C PHE A 443 23.20 -10.23 -21.84
N PHE A 444 21.91 -10.16 -21.53
CA PHE A 444 21.37 -10.57 -20.24
C PHE A 444 20.42 -11.77 -20.38
N GLU A 445 20.55 -12.73 -19.46
CA GLU A 445 19.73 -13.94 -19.42
C GLU A 445 18.40 -13.72 -18.69
N LYS A 446 17.38 -14.47 -19.08
CA LYS A 446 16.06 -14.47 -18.44
C LYS A 446 16.10 -14.84 -16.94
N ILE A 447 15.24 -14.19 -16.15
CA ILE A 447 14.98 -14.51 -14.74
C ILE A 447 13.52 -14.87 -14.52
N GLY A 448 13.23 -16.14 -14.20
CA GLY A 448 11.86 -16.61 -13.99
C GLY A 448 10.90 -16.13 -15.10
N SER A 449 9.66 -15.88 -14.73
CA SER A 449 8.67 -15.21 -15.58
C SER A 449 8.34 -13.85 -14.98
N ILE A 450 8.40 -12.77 -15.78
CA ILE A 450 8.12 -11.40 -15.32
C ILE A 450 7.22 -10.67 -16.32
N SER A 451 6.53 -9.63 -15.84
CA SER A 451 5.71 -8.75 -16.67
C SER A 451 6.55 -7.65 -17.31
N ALA A 452 6.09 -7.09 -18.43
CA ALA A 452 6.85 -6.07 -19.19
C ALA A 452 7.22 -4.85 -18.33
N ASN A 453 6.35 -4.47 -17.39
CA ASN A 453 6.58 -3.38 -16.47
C ASN A 453 7.65 -3.65 -15.40
N GLN A 454 8.04 -4.91 -15.19
CA GLN A 454 9.08 -5.34 -14.25
C GLN A 454 10.47 -5.38 -14.89
N ILE A 455 10.58 -5.24 -16.22
CA ILE A 455 11.88 -5.10 -16.91
C ILE A 455 12.58 -3.85 -16.39
N ALA A 456 13.82 -4.00 -15.90
CA ALA A 456 14.58 -2.88 -15.37
C ALA A 456 16.03 -2.90 -15.87
N PHE A 457 16.52 -1.74 -16.29
CA PHE A 457 17.92 -1.54 -16.60
C PHE A 457 18.35 -0.09 -16.36
N ALA A 458 19.66 0.08 -16.24
CA ALA A 458 20.30 1.38 -16.13
C ALA A 458 21.53 1.44 -17.03
N ILE A 459 21.72 2.58 -17.69
CA ILE A 459 22.89 2.93 -18.49
C ILE A 459 23.59 4.08 -17.79
N PHE A 460 24.86 3.94 -17.45
CA PHE A 460 25.54 4.94 -16.66
C PHE A 460 27.03 5.07 -16.94
N LYS A 461 27.57 6.24 -16.60
CA LYS A 461 28.99 6.60 -16.66
C LYS A 461 29.37 7.38 -15.40
N ASP A 462 30.64 7.29 -15.02
CA ASP A 462 31.23 8.02 -13.90
C ASP A 462 30.49 7.78 -12.57
N THR A 463 30.20 6.52 -12.25
CA THR A 463 29.59 6.08 -10.99
C THR A 463 30.60 5.38 -10.09
N LYS A 464 30.22 5.10 -8.85
CA LYS A 464 30.94 4.25 -7.90
C LYS A 464 30.08 3.03 -7.59
N ASN A 465 30.67 1.84 -7.69
CA ASN A 465 30.01 0.59 -7.31
C ASN A 465 30.62 0.09 -5.99
N LEU A 466 29.76 -0.26 -5.05
CA LEU A 466 30.08 -0.86 -3.77
C LEU A 466 29.42 -2.24 -3.70
N PHE A 467 30.07 -3.19 -3.07
CA PHE A 467 29.57 -4.56 -3.00
C PHE A 467 29.65 -5.09 -1.57
N ASP A 468 28.63 -5.84 -1.19
CA ASP A 468 28.70 -6.84 -0.15
C ASP A 468 28.55 -8.23 -0.79
N LYS A 469 29.70 -8.82 -1.12
CA LYS A 469 29.80 -10.18 -1.68
C LYS A 469 29.71 -11.29 -0.63
N THR A 470 29.71 -10.92 0.65
CA THR A 470 29.61 -11.89 1.75
C THR A 470 28.15 -12.26 2.04
N SER A 471 27.22 -11.42 1.58
CA SER A 471 25.78 -11.67 1.61
C SER A 471 25.34 -12.71 0.57
N SER A 472 24.27 -13.42 0.88
CA SER A 472 23.52 -14.25 -0.06
C SER A 472 22.05 -13.80 0.01
N PRO A 473 21.52 -13.10 -1.01
CA PRO A 473 22.14 -12.73 -2.29
C PRO A 473 23.28 -11.70 -2.15
N GLU A 474 24.14 -11.60 -3.15
CA GLU A 474 25.12 -10.51 -3.24
C GLU A 474 24.39 -9.16 -3.33
N ILE A 475 24.90 -8.13 -2.65
CA ILE A 475 24.31 -6.78 -2.67
C ILE A 475 25.25 -5.83 -3.42
N GLU A 476 24.78 -5.22 -4.51
CA GLU A 476 25.51 -4.20 -5.27
C GLU A 476 24.83 -2.83 -5.08
N LEU A 477 25.59 -1.81 -4.66
CA LEU A 477 25.14 -0.42 -4.59
C LEU A 477 25.87 0.42 -5.65
N ILE A 478 25.13 1.04 -6.55
CA ILE A 478 25.63 1.94 -7.59
C ILE A 478 25.21 3.36 -7.22
N THR A 479 26.19 4.26 -7.12
CA THR A 479 25.96 5.66 -6.72
C THR A 479 26.71 6.60 -7.65
N ALA A 480 26.16 7.81 -7.79
CA ALA A 480 26.89 8.91 -8.43
C ALA A 480 28.18 9.24 -7.65
N GLN A 481 29.23 9.67 -8.36
CA GLN A 481 30.53 9.99 -7.76
C GLN A 481 30.47 11.20 -6.82
N ASN A 482 29.54 12.13 -7.07
CA ASN A 482 29.34 13.36 -6.32
C ASN A 482 28.72 13.15 -4.92
N ILE A 483 28.18 11.97 -4.60
CA ILE A 483 27.64 11.73 -3.26
C ILE A 483 28.76 11.89 -2.23
N LYS A 484 28.54 12.80 -1.28
CA LYS A 484 29.52 13.14 -0.22
C LYS A 484 29.72 11.99 0.76
N LYS A 485 28.64 11.31 1.13
CA LYS A 485 28.68 10.16 2.03
C LYS A 485 29.42 9.00 1.36
N LYS A 486 30.42 8.43 2.04
CA LYS A 486 31.21 7.32 1.51
C LYS A 486 30.97 6.00 2.23
N ASP A 487 30.42 6.04 3.45
CA ASP A 487 30.07 4.87 4.23
C ASP A 487 28.57 4.55 4.07
N PHE A 488 28.28 3.37 3.55
CA PHE A 488 26.94 2.83 3.35
C PHE A 488 26.73 1.50 4.08
N THR A 489 27.54 1.21 5.12
CA THR A 489 27.47 -0.04 5.88
C THR A 489 26.06 -0.27 6.45
N TRP A 490 25.42 0.79 6.94
CA TRP A 490 24.02 0.76 7.41
C TRP A 490 23.04 0.18 6.36
N LEU A 491 23.24 0.48 5.07
CA LEU A 491 22.37 0.03 3.99
C LEU A 491 22.55 -1.47 3.75
N PHE A 492 23.79 -1.95 3.73
CA PHE A 492 24.07 -3.38 3.56
C PHE A 492 23.57 -4.21 4.75
N GLU A 493 23.71 -3.71 5.98
CA GLU A 493 23.16 -4.33 7.18
C GLU A 493 21.62 -4.39 7.16
N GLU A 494 20.97 -3.31 6.78
CA GLU A 494 19.51 -3.25 6.69
C GLU A 494 18.97 -4.19 5.61
N VAL A 495 19.58 -4.18 4.41
CA VAL A 495 19.20 -5.08 3.32
C VAL A 495 19.32 -6.55 3.74
N ARG A 496 20.44 -6.95 4.37
CA ARG A 496 20.61 -8.30 4.91
C ARG A 496 19.54 -8.66 5.93
N THR A 497 19.26 -7.75 6.87
CA THR A 497 18.29 -7.98 7.94
C THR A 497 16.90 -8.18 7.38
N VAL A 498 16.46 -7.32 6.47
CA VAL A 498 15.13 -7.40 5.84
C VAL A 498 15.01 -8.65 4.97
N ILE A 499 16.04 -9.02 4.21
CA ILE A 499 16.07 -10.28 3.44
C ILE A 499 15.94 -11.48 4.38
N GLY A 500 16.74 -11.54 5.45
CA GLY A 500 16.69 -12.66 6.40
C GLY A 500 15.32 -12.81 7.08
N GLU A 501 14.67 -11.69 7.39
CA GLU A 501 13.29 -11.67 7.90
C GLU A 501 12.28 -12.20 6.86
N MET A 502 12.41 -11.79 5.59
CA MET A 502 11.55 -12.28 4.51
C MET A 502 11.78 -13.77 4.20
N GLU A 503 13.02 -14.24 4.22
CA GLU A 503 13.34 -15.67 4.07
C GLU A 503 12.74 -16.49 5.22
N SER A 504 12.80 -15.98 6.45
CA SER A 504 12.17 -16.61 7.61
C SER A 504 10.64 -16.64 7.51
N LEU A 505 10.01 -15.60 6.98
CA LEU A 505 8.55 -15.54 6.83
C LEU A 505 8.03 -16.39 5.68
N THR A 506 8.77 -16.46 4.57
CA THR A 506 8.38 -17.21 3.37
C THR A 506 8.82 -18.67 3.40
N SER A 507 9.70 -19.03 4.34
CA SER A 507 10.38 -20.34 4.39
C SER A 507 11.11 -20.68 3.08
N SER A 508 11.53 -19.67 2.33
CA SER A 508 12.17 -19.79 1.02
C SER A 508 13.30 -18.78 0.89
N LYS A 509 14.39 -19.18 0.25
CA LYS A 509 15.52 -18.28 -0.02
C LYS A 509 15.16 -17.24 -1.06
N TYR A 510 15.87 -16.12 -1.05
CA TYR A 510 15.76 -15.13 -2.12
C TYR A 510 16.08 -15.79 -3.49
N PRO A 511 15.17 -15.72 -4.48
CA PRO A 511 15.30 -16.49 -5.74
C PRO A 511 16.45 -16.11 -6.67
N LEU A 512 17.00 -14.89 -6.54
CA LEU A 512 18.03 -14.38 -7.45
C LEU A 512 19.41 -14.36 -6.76
N PRO A 513 20.52 -14.50 -7.50
CA PRO A 513 21.85 -14.54 -6.89
C PRO A 513 22.32 -13.18 -6.35
N LYS A 514 21.73 -12.07 -6.84
CA LYS A 514 22.16 -10.71 -6.54
C LYS A 514 20.97 -9.75 -6.50
N ILE A 515 21.05 -8.74 -5.63
CA ILE A 515 20.20 -7.55 -5.64
C ILE A 515 21.04 -6.31 -5.96
N THR A 516 20.61 -5.51 -6.94
CA THR A 516 21.28 -4.26 -7.32
C THR A 516 20.46 -3.08 -6.85
N ILE A 517 21.08 -2.14 -6.16
CA ILE A 517 20.49 -0.88 -5.69
C ILE A 517 21.16 0.27 -6.44
N LEU A 518 20.39 1.01 -7.22
CA LEU A 518 20.85 2.21 -7.94
C LEU A 518 20.37 3.46 -7.21
N ALA A 519 21.30 4.33 -6.84
CA ALA A 519 21.01 5.65 -6.32
C ALA A 519 21.03 6.69 -7.44
N THR A 520 19.89 7.30 -7.72
CA THR A 520 19.77 8.34 -8.76
C THR A 520 18.63 9.33 -8.43
N SER A 521 18.57 10.43 -9.16
CA SER A 521 17.58 11.49 -9.01
C SER A 521 16.25 11.08 -9.62
N ILE A 522 15.40 10.35 -8.89
CA ILE A 522 14.03 9.97 -9.30
C ILE A 522 12.95 10.88 -8.68
N ASN A 523 11.80 10.94 -9.35
CA ASN A 523 10.58 11.64 -8.87
C ASN A 523 9.73 10.79 -7.91
N TYR A 524 10.16 9.56 -7.63
CA TYR A 524 9.55 8.65 -6.67
C TYR A 524 10.47 8.50 -5.45
N ASP A 525 9.97 8.02 -4.32
CA ASP A 525 10.82 7.74 -3.16
C ASP A 525 11.72 6.53 -3.38
N VAL A 526 11.14 5.49 -3.99
CA VAL A 526 11.81 4.24 -4.37
C VAL A 526 11.03 3.55 -5.50
N LEU A 527 11.75 2.84 -6.38
CA LEU A 527 11.18 1.93 -7.37
C LEU A 527 11.81 0.55 -7.15
N SER A 528 11.02 -0.52 -7.25
CA SER A 528 11.48 -1.87 -6.95
C SER A 528 11.03 -2.85 -8.02
N SER A 529 11.93 -3.20 -8.93
CA SER A 529 11.77 -4.31 -9.87
C SER A 529 12.48 -5.55 -9.31
N PRO A 530 12.12 -6.78 -9.75
CA PRO A 530 12.80 -7.99 -9.28
C PRO A 530 14.31 -7.87 -9.46
N GLY A 531 15.13 -8.07 -8.43
CA GLY A 531 16.59 -7.96 -8.48
C GLY A 531 17.18 -6.54 -8.64
N PHE A 532 16.35 -5.51 -8.82
CA PHE A 532 16.81 -4.15 -9.15
C PHE A 532 15.96 -3.07 -8.47
N ILE A 533 16.54 -2.37 -7.49
CA ILE A 533 15.89 -1.30 -6.73
C ILE A 533 16.52 0.04 -7.12
N ILE A 534 15.70 1.06 -7.35
CA ILE A 534 16.15 2.43 -7.59
C ILE A 534 15.72 3.28 -6.39
N VAL A 535 16.69 3.84 -5.68
CA VAL A 535 16.46 4.74 -4.54
C VAL A 535 16.80 6.18 -4.92
N LYS A 536 16.06 7.13 -4.33
CA LYS A 536 16.37 8.55 -4.49
C LYS A 536 17.72 8.88 -3.87
N GLU A 537 18.60 9.56 -4.61
CA GLU A 537 19.97 9.93 -4.18
C GLU A 537 19.98 10.60 -2.80
N ALA A 538 19.06 11.54 -2.57
CA ALA A 538 18.92 12.26 -1.30
C ALA A 538 18.62 11.35 -0.10
N SER A 539 17.89 10.24 -0.30
CA SER A 539 17.59 9.29 0.77
C SER A 539 18.87 8.62 1.29
N LEU A 540 19.84 8.34 0.41
CA LEU A 540 21.12 7.77 0.83
C LEU A 540 22.03 8.79 1.53
N GLU A 541 22.01 10.05 1.08
CA GLU A 541 22.78 11.12 1.71
C GLU A 541 22.31 11.40 3.14
N TYR A 542 20.99 11.34 3.38
CA TYR A 542 20.38 11.66 4.66
C TYR A 542 19.73 10.45 5.33
N SER A 543 20.52 9.41 5.62
CA SER A 543 20.08 8.19 6.34
C SER A 543 19.63 8.39 7.80
N LYS A 544 19.34 9.62 8.23
CA LYS A 544 18.76 9.91 9.55
C LYS A 544 17.24 10.03 9.47
N TYR A 545 16.68 10.15 8.26
CA TYR A 545 15.24 10.23 8.07
C TYR A 545 14.63 8.84 8.17
N TYR A 546 13.64 8.66 9.05
CA TYR A 546 12.99 7.36 9.23
C TYR A 546 12.37 6.85 7.92
N GLN A 547 11.84 7.76 7.07
CA GLN A 547 11.22 7.39 5.80
C GLN A 547 12.19 6.66 4.87
N THR A 548 13.48 7.03 4.88
CA THR A 548 14.51 6.35 4.09
C THR A 548 14.54 4.85 4.38
N HIS A 549 14.49 4.49 5.67
CA HIS A 549 14.52 3.10 6.12
C HIS A 549 13.21 2.37 5.79
N THR A 550 12.07 3.02 6.01
CA THR A 550 10.76 2.40 5.70
C THR A 550 10.57 2.17 4.21
N PHE A 551 11.03 3.10 3.35
CA PHE A 551 10.97 2.95 1.89
C PHE A 551 11.91 1.86 1.39
N LEU A 552 13.15 1.81 1.90
CA LEU A 552 14.10 0.75 1.55
C LEU A 552 13.57 -0.62 1.99
N THR A 553 13.08 -0.74 3.23
CA THR A 553 12.45 -1.96 3.76
C THR A 553 11.29 -2.40 2.88
N LYS A 554 10.35 -1.51 2.55
CA LYS A 554 9.22 -1.82 1.66
C LYS A 554 9.68 -2.29 0.28
N ALA A 555 10.69 -1.65 -0.30
CA ALA A 555 11.23 -2.03 -1.61
C ALA A 555 11.88 -3.42 -1.61
N ILE A 556 12.53 -3.83 -0.51
CA ILE A 556 13.10 -5.17 -0.37
C ILE A 556 12.00 -6.21 -0.18
N ILE A 557 11.00 -5.94 0.66
CA ILE A 557 9.82 -6.83 0.82
C ILE A 557 9.10 -7.01 -0.51
N GLN A 558 9.00 -5.94 -1.31
CA GLN A 558 8.38 -5.94 -2.63
C GLN A 558 9.02 -6.91 -3.61
N GLN A 559 10.26 -7.35 -3.38
CA GLN A 559 10.87 -8.40 -4.17
C GLN A 559 10.05 -9.70 -4.13
N TRP A 560 9.52 -10.10 -2.97
CA TRP A 560 8.59 -11.23 -2.89
C TRP A 560 7.18 -10.78 -3.27
N VAL A 561 6.62 -9.81 -2.54
CA VAL A 561 5.22 -9.37 -2.68
C VAL A 561 5.13 -8.12 -3.56
N GLY A 562 4.81 -8.32 -4.83
CA GLY A 562 4.69 -7.29 -5.87
C GLY A 562 5.61 -7.53 -7.06
N ASN A 563 6.66 -8.34 -6.88
CA ASN A 563 7.57 -8.75 -7.92
C ASN A 563 7.40 -10.24 -8.24
N PHE A 564 8.02 -11.15 -7.47
CA PHE A 564 7.90 -12.59 -7.74
C PHE A 564 6.45 -13.07 -7.65
N ILE A 565 5.68 -12.57 -6.69
CA ILE A 565 4.25 -12.79 -6.53
C ILE A 565 3.59 -11.43 -6.72
N SER A 566 2.89 -11.17 -7.82
CA SER A 566 2.26 -9.87 -8.07
C SER A 566 0.77 -10.01 -8.31
N ASN A 567 0.03 -8.91 -8.15
CA ASN A 567 -1.38 -8.93 -8.51
C ASN A 567 -1.61 -9.05 -10.01
N GLU A 568 -2.68 -9.76 -10.37
CA GLU A 568 -3.11 -9.96 -11.75
C GLU A 568 -3.76 -8.69 -12.35
N ARG A 569 -4.48 -7.92 -11.53
CA ARG A 569 -5.30 -6.78 -11.99
C ARG A 569 -4.86 -5.45 -11.37
N SER A 570 -4.96 -4.39 -12.16
CA SER A 570 -4.59 -3.03 -11.73
C SER A 570 -5.52 -2.47 -10.66
N ASP A 571 -6.81 -2.83 -10.69
CA ASP A 571 -7.82 -2.40 -9.71
C ASP A 571 -7.68 -3.07 -8.34
N GLU A 572 -7.00 -4.22 -8.30
CA GLU A 572 -6.76 -4.98 -7.06
C GLU A 572 -5.43 -4.61 -6.38
N LEU A 573 -4.60 -3.74 -6.97
CA LEU A 573 -3.25 -3.41 -6.48
C LEU A 573 -3.20 -2.88 -5.03
N CYS A 574 -4.28 -2.29 -4.53
CA CYS A 574 -4.34 -1.85 -3.13
C CYS A 574 -4.34 -3.01 -2.12
N ILE A 575 -4.69 -4.24 -2.53
CA ILE A 575 -4.54 -5.44 -1.72
C ILE A 575 -3.05 -5.74 -1.50
N GLN A 576 -2.28 -5.74 -2.59
CA GLN A 576 -0.83 -5.94 -2.57
C GLN A 576 -0.14 -4.84 -1.76
N ASP A 577 -0.51 -3.57 -1.98
CA ASP A 577 0.06 -2.44 -1.23
C ASP A 577 -0.29 -2.51 0.27
N GLY A 578 -1.52 -2.93 0.60
CA GLY A 578 -1.94 -3.18 1.98
C GLY A 578 -1.08 -4.24 2.67
N LEU A 579 -0.81 -5.37 2.01
CA LEU A 579 0.05 -6.42 2.55
C LEU A 579 1.50 -5.93 2.70
N LEU A 580 2.00 -5.20 1.71
CA LEU A 580 3.34 -4.60 1.73
C LEU A 580 3.53 -3.63 2.90
N ASN A 581 2.59 -2.71 3.11
CA ASN A 581 2.65 -1.76 4.22
C ASN A 581 2.60 -2.47 5.57
N TYR A 582 1.76 -3.51 5.71
CA TYR A 582 1.69 -4.25 6.96
C TYR A 582 2.99 -5.03 7.25
N LEU A 583 3.58 -5.67 6.24
CA LEU A 583 4.89 -6.32 6.36
C LEU A 583 5.99 -5.31 6.68
N GLU A 584 5.97 -4.13 6.05
CA GLU A 584 6.88 -3.03 6.37
C GLU A 584 6.79 -2.68 7.85
N TRP A 585 5.59 -2.47 8.41
CA TRP A 585 5.43 -2.16 9.84
C TRP A 585 6.04 -3.24 10.74
N VAL A 586 5.81 -4.52 10.40
CA VAL A 586 6.29 -5.65 11.20
C VAL A 586 7.81 -5.76 11.15
N ILE A 587 8.40 -5.70 9.96
CA ILE A 587 9.85 -5.90 9.79
C ILE A 587 10.62 -4.64 10.23
N SER A 588 10.17 -3.45 9.85
CA SER A 588 10.86 -2.20 10.21
C SER A 588 10.82 -1.94 11.72
N SER A 589 9.80 -2.43 12.44
CA SER A 589 9.77 -2.36 13.92
C SER A 589 10.92 -3.09 14.61
N LYS A 590 11.59 -4.03 13.92
CA LYS A 590 12.78 -4.75 14.40
C LYS A 590 14.09 -4.03 14.08
N LEU A 591 14.05 -3.02 13.21
CA LEU A 591 15.22 -2.24 12.83
C LEU A 591 15.52 -1.17 13.89
N PRO A 592 16.75 -1.11 14.43
CA PRO A 592 17.14 -0.09 15.41
C PRO A 592 16.95 1.35 14.92
N THR A 593 17.04 1.57 13.61
CA THR A 593 16.91 2.88 12.96
C THR A 593 15.47 3.41 12.90
N VAL A 594 14.48 2.52 12.96
CA VAL A 594 13.06 2.90 12.93
C VAL A 594 12.49 2.89 14.34
N ASN A 595 12.60 1.77 15.07
CA ASN A 595 12.16 1.62 16.46
C ASN A 595 10.73 2.18 16.74
N ILE A 596 9.81 2.02 15.78
CA ILE A 596 8.39 2.35 15.94
C ILE A 596 7.62 1.03 16.07
N LYS A 597 6.74 0.92 17.05
CA LYS A 597 5.96 -0.31 17.25
C LYS A 597 4.88 -0.43 16.18
N VAL A 598 4.57 -1.68 15.79
CA VAL A 598 3.48 -1.99 14.84
C VAL A 598 2.14 -1.38 15.29
N ILE A 599 1.87 -1.34 16.60
CA ILE A 599 0.62 -0.80 17.14
C ILE A 599 0.48 0.71 16.90
N ASP A 600 1.59 1.47 16.94
CA ASP A 600 1.57 2.92 16.73
C ASP A 600 1.27 3.24 15.25
N ARG A 601 1.89 2.48 14.33
CA ARG A 601 1.61 2.56 12.88
C ARG A 601 0.16 2.20 12.56
N TYR A 602 -0.34 1.14 13.19
CA TYR A 602 -1.74 0.74 13.07
C TYR A 602 -2.70 1.82 13.57
N LEU A 603 -2.44 2.39 14.76
CA LEU A 603 -3.24 3.46 15.35
C LEU A 603 -3.29 4.69 14.45
N GLU A 604 -2.14 5.14 13.94
CA GLU A 604 -2.03 6.24 12.99
C GLU A 604 -2.88 5.99 11.74
N ALA A 605 -2.74 4.81 11.13
CA ALA A 605 -3.48 4.41 9.95
C ALA A 605 -5.00 4.32 10.21
N LYS A 606 -5.40 3.70 11.32
CA LYS A 606 -6.80 3.58 11.77
C LYS A 606 -7.43 4.95 11.96
N THR A 607 -6.76 5.87 12.66
CA THR A 607 -7.27 7.22 12.89
C THR A 607 -7.42 8.01 11.59
N ARG A 608 -6.44 7.94 10.68
CA ARG A 608 -6.52 8.62 9.37
C ARG A 608 -7.66 8.08 8.52
N SER A 609 -7.75 6.76 8.38
CA SER A 609 -8.77 6.07 7.59
C SER A 609 -10.17 6.34 8.13
N MET A 610 -10.39 6.21 9.45
CA MET A 610 -11.69 6.55 10.05
C MET A 610 -12.07 8.02 9.84
N ARG A 611 -11.11 8.95 9.93
CA ARG A 611 -11.38 10.38 9.69
C ARG A 611 -11.81 10.65 8.25
N ASN A 612 -11.18 9.98 7.28
CA ASN A 612 -11.55 10.10 5.87
C ASN A 612 -12.96 9.57 5.63
N GLU A 613 -13.26 8.35 6.11
CA GLU A 613 -14.60 7.75 6.03
C GLU A 613 -15.65 8.66 6.69
N ASP A 614 -15.38 9.19 7.89
CA ASP A 614 -16.26 10.11 8.63
C ASP A 614 -16.54 11.42 7.86
N SER A 615 -15.56 11.91 7.10
CA SER A 615 -15.68 13.15 6.34
C SER A 615 -16.51 13.00 5.06
N GLY A 616 -16.78 11.76 4.63
CA GLY A 616 -17.47 11.45 3.38
C GLY A 616 -16.66 11.81 2.12
N PHE A 617 -15.46 12.37 2.27
CA PHE A 617 -14.51 12.55 1.18
C PHE A 617 -13.98 11.19 0.79
N ASP A 618 -14.32 10.78 -0.43
CA ASP A 618 -13.74 9.64 -1.10
C ASP A 618 -14.02 8.33 -0.34
N ASN A 619 -15.24 7.78 -0.48
CA ASN A 619 -15.59 6.44 0.04
C ASN A 619 -14.37 5.54 -0.16
N GLU A 620 -13.76 5.00 0.90
CA GLU A 620 -12.48 4.28 0.82
C GLU A 620 -12.67 2.88 0.24
N LEU A 621 -13.31 2.81 -0.94
CA LEU A 621 -13.35 1.72 -1.88
C LEU A 621 -11.95 1.59 -2.44
N LEU A 622 -11.33 0.45 -2.20
CA LEU A 622 -9.94 0.21 -2.53
C LEU A 622 -9.79 -0.48 -3.89
N LEU A 623 -10.88 -0.99 -4.45
CA LEU A 623 -10.91 -1.50 -5.83
C LEU A 623 -11.11 -0.33 -6.80
N ARG A 624 -10.00 0.22 -7.29
CA ARG A 624 -9.97 1.37 -8.21
C ARG A 624 -8.88 1.18 -9.24
N ASP A 625 -9.17 1.44 -10.51
CA ASP A 625 -8.16 1.32 -11.55
C ASP A 625 -6.95 2.24 -11.26
N ILE A 626 -5.78 1.64 -11.12
CA ILE A 626 -4.50 2.30 -10.90
C ILE A 626 -3.80 2.43 -12.25
N LYS A 627 -3.54 3.67 -12.67
CA LYS A 627 -3.00 3.97 -14.00
C LYS A 627 -1.49 4.21 -13.99
N ASP A 628 -0.95 4.74 -12.89
CA ASP A 628 0.49 5.00 -12.67
C ASP A 628 0.87 4.50 -11.26
N ILE A 629 2.16 4.26 -11.01
CA ILE A 629 2.70 3.99 -9.66
C ILE A 629 2.29 5.11 -8.68
N SER A 630 2.27 6.37 -9.11
CA SER A 630 1.90 7.49 -8.23
C SER A 630 0.48 7.36 -7.68
N ASP A 631 -0.43 6.74 -8.44
CA ASP A 631 -1.81 6.51 -8.03
C ASP A 631 -1.89 5.60 -6.80
N ILE A 632 -0.94 4.68 -6.60
CA ILE A 632 -0.94 3.76 -5.44
C ILE A 632 -0.90 4.57 -4.15
N SER A 633 -0.03 5.58 -4.07
CA SER A 633 0.12 6.41 -2.87
C SER A 633 -1.11 7.28 -2.54
N VAL A 634 -1.94 7.56 -3.56
CA VAL A 634 -3.12 8.43 -3.44
C VAL A 634 -4.39 7.61 -3.25
N LYS A 635 -4.57 6.52 -4.02
CA LYS A 635 -5.77 5.70 -4.08
C LYS A 635 -5.77 4.57 -3.05
N CYS A 636 -4.62 4.00 -2.73
CA CYS A 636 -4.53 2.95 -1.72
C CYS A 636 -4.49 3.59 -0.32
N SER A 637 -5.68 3.82 0.24
CA SER A 637 -5.85 4.42 1.57
C SER A 637 -5.10 3.64 2.67
N ASN A 638 -4.80 4.34 3.77
CA ASN A 638 -4.35 3.76 5.05
C ASN A 638 -5.26 2.63 5.57
N LYS A 639 -6.48 2.49 5.03
CA LYS A 639 -7.39 1.37 5.27
C LYS A 639 -6.79 0.02 4.89
N ALA A 640 -6.13 -0.08 3.73
CA ALA A 640 -5.67 -1.34 3.16
C ALA A 640 -4.82 -2.21 4.11
N PRO A 641 -3.76 -1.70 4.78
CA PRO A 641 -2.98 -2.51 5.73
C PRO A 641 -3.75 -2.94 7.00
N LEU A 642 -4.86 -2.27 7.35
CA LEU A 642 -5.62 -2.57 8.57
C LEU A 642 -6.26 -3.96 8.52
N VAL A 643 -6.66 -4.45 7.33
CA VAL A 643 -7.23 -5.80 7.22
C VAL A 643 -6.22 -6.88 7.53
N PHE A 644 -4.96 -6.73 7.10
CA PHE A 644 -3.91 -7.70 7.39
C PHE A 644 -3.51 -7.66 8.87
N HIS A 645 -3.54 -6.47 9.49
CA HIS A 645 -3.40 -6.36 10.95
C HIS A 645 -4.53 -7.09 11.68
N MET A 646 -5.79 -6.85 11.29
CA MET A 646 -6.94 -7.57 11.86
C MET A 646 -6.76 -9.08 11.70
N LEU A 647 -6.51 -9.57 10.49
CA LEU A 647 -6.32 -10.99 10.19
C LEU A 647 -5.24 -11.64 11.06
N ALA A 648 -4.10 -10.97 11.22
CA ALA A 648 -3.00 -11.43 12.06
C ALA A 648 -3.38 -11.49 13.55
N LYS A 649 -4.08 -10.47 14.06
CA LYS A 649 -4.44 -10.38 15.48
C LYS A 649 -5.62 -11.25 15.88
N THR A 650 -6.60 -11.43 14.99
CA THR A 650 -7.87 -12.08 15.34
C THR A 650 -7.95 -13.54 14.91
N PHE A 651 -7.40 -13.90 13.74
CA PHE A 651 -7.60 -15.23 13.17
C PHE A 651 -6.33 -16.10 13.17
N GLY A 652 -5.18 -15.53 12.80
CA GLY A 652 -3.98 -16.33 12.56
C GLY A 652 -2.92 -16.32 13.67
N GLY A 653 -3.07 -15.47 14.68
CA GLY A 653 -2.13 -15.30 15.78
C GLY A 653 -0.72 -14.91 15.31
N ARG A 654 0.29 -15.21 16.14
CA ARG A 654 1.71 -14.84 15.89
C ARG A 654 2.29 -15.44 14.61
N HIS A 655 1.72 -16.52 14.07
CA HIS A 655 2.22 -17.22 12.89
C HIS A 655 1.42 -16.95 11.62
N PHE A 656 0.45 -16.03 11.64
CA PHE A 656 -0.38 -15.71 10.47
C PHE A 656 0.46 -15.37 9.24
N LEU A 657 1.33 -14.36 9.37
CA LEU A 657 2.13 -13.85 8.26
C LEU A 657 3.05 -14.91 7.68
N GLY A 658 3.74 -15.67 8.55
CA GLY A 658 4.63 -16.75 8.10
C GLY A 658 3.88 -17.83 7.33
N ARG A 659 2.70 -18.26 7.81
CA ARG A 659 1.87 -19.25 7.11
C ARG A 659 1.34 -18.71 5.78
N LEU A 660 0.84 -17.48 5.75
CA LEU A 660 0.34 -16.83 4.53
C LEU A 660 1.45 -16.69 3.48
N LEU A 661 2.59 -16.11 3.85
CA LEU A 661 3.69 -15.89 2.93
C LEU A 661 4.34 -17.19 2.45
N THR A 662 4.43 -18.21 3.31
CA THR A 662 4.87 -19.55 2.90
C THR A 662 3.90 -20.17 1.89
N SER A 663 2.58 -20.08 2.13
CA SER A 663 1.58 -20.59 1.20
C SER A 663 1.63 -19.89 -0.17
N LEU A 664 1.66 -18.55 -0.15
CA LEU A 664 1.78 -17.72 -1.35
C LEU A 664 3.07 -18.04 -2.13
N THR A 665 4.20 -18.20 -1.43
CA THR A 665 5.49 -18.53 -2.06
C THR A 665 5.48 -19.93 -2.66
N ASN A 666 4.89 -20.91 -1.98
CA ASN A 666 4.83 -22.28 -2.51
C ASN A 666 3.95 -22.42 -3.76
N LYS A 667 2.89 -21.61 -3.87
CA LYS A 667 1.88 -21.75 -4.94
C LYS A 667 2.02 -20.73 -6.07
N HIS A 668 2.49 -19.51 -5.79
CA HIS A 668 2.44 -18.37 -6.71
C HIS A 668 3.81 -17.72 -6.99
N LEU A 669 4.93 -18.32 -6.59
CA LEU A 669 6.25 -17.77 -6.90
C LEU A 669 6.45 -17.69 -8.43
N TRP A 670 6.84 -16.52 -8.92
CA TRP A 670 6.92 -16.15 -10.35
C TRP A 670 5.56 -16.07 -11.07
N GLY A 671 4.46 -16.15 -10.33
CA GLY A 671 3.09 -16.07 -10.84
C GLY A 671 2.38 -14.80 -10.41
N THR A 672 1.08 -14.78 -10.68
CA THR A 672 0.17 -13.73 -10.24
C THR A 672 -0.85 -14.27 -9.25
N ILE A 673 -1.52 -13.35 -8.56
CA ILE A 673 -2.62 -13.66 -7.66
C ILE A 673 -3.73 -12.61 -7.79
N ASN A 674 -4.99 -13.03 -7.70
CA ASN A 674 -6.13 -12.12 -7.61
C ASN A 674 -6.81 -12.19 -6.23
N LEU A 675 -7.81 -11.33 -5.98
CA LEU A 675 -8.53 -11.28 -4.71
C LEU A 675 -9.20 -12.61 -4.35
N GLU A 676 -9.75 -13.32 -5.33
CA GLU A 676 -10.42 -14.61 -5.09
C GLU A 676 -9.41 -15.65 -4.57
N GLU A 677 -8.26 -15.77 -5.22
CA GLU A 677 -7.16 -16.65 -4.82
C GLU A 677 -6.58 -16.25 -3.46
N MET A 678 -6.31 -14.95 -3.24
CA MET A 678 -5.87 -14.44 -1.93
C MET A 678 -6.88 -14.81 -0.82
N SER A 679 -8.17 -14.75 -1.11
CA SER A 679 -9.22 -15.14 -0.16
C SER A 679 -9.21 -16.64 0.16
N LYS A 680 -8.89 -17.49 -0.83
CA LYS A 680 -8.74 -18.94 -0.65
C LYS A 680 -7.49 -19.25 0.18
N GLU A 681 -6.38 -18.57 -0.06
CA GLU A 681 -5.15 -18.70 0.74
C GLU A 681 -5.37 -18.26 2.20
N ILE A 682 -6.09 -17.16 2.41
CA ILE A 682 -6.48 -16.72 3.76
C ILE A 682 -7.39 -17.74 4.43
N LEU A 683 -8.37 -18.31 3.73
CA LEU A 683 -9.23 -19.37 4.26
C LEU A 683 -8.39 -20.57 4.71
N GLU A 684 -7.44 -21.03 3.89
CA GLU A 684 -6.59 -22.17 4.18
C GLU A 684 -5.71 -21.93 5.42
N VAL A 685 -5.06 -20.77 5.49
CA VAL A 685 -4.12 -20.44 6.56
C VAL A 685 -4.82 -20.13 7.89
N THR A 686 -6.01 -19.52 7.83
CA THR A 686 -6.77 -19.15 9.04
C THR A 686 -7.77 -20.21 9.47
N GLN A 687 -8.16 -21.12 8.58
CA GLN A 687 -9.28 -22.06 8.76
C GLN A 687 -10.60 -21.35 9.11
N SER A 688 -10.76 -20.08 8.70
CA SER A 688 -11.89 -19.23 9.08
C SER A 688 -12.63 -18.70 7.87
N ARG A 689 -13.89 -19.13 7.69
CA ARG A 689 -14.79 -18.54 6.68
C ARG A 689 -15.09 -17.07 6.97
N GLN A 690 -15.04 -16.63 8.23
CA GLN A 690 -15.21 -15.23 8.60
C GLN A 690 -14.04 -14.38 8.11
N ALA A 691 -12.80 -14.89 8.22
CA ALA A 691 -11.61 -14.24 7.67
C ALA A 691 -11.67 -14.11 6.14
N GLN A 692 -12.12 -15.16 5.45
CA GLN A 692 -12.34 -15.15 4.00
C GLN A 692 -13.40 -14.13 3.58
N LYS A 693 -14.53 -14.06 4.31
CA LYS A 693 -15.57 -13.05 4.04
C LYS A 693 -15.05 -11.63 4.28
N LEU A 694 -14.27 -11.43 5.34
CA LEU A 694 -13.68 -10.14 5.67
C LEU A 694 -12.82 -9.62 4.52
N ILE A 695 -11.84 -10.40 4.04
CA ILE A 695 -10.94 -9.95 2.97
C ILE A 695 -11.72 -9.64 1.68
N ASN A 696 -12.72 -10.44 1.32
CA ASN A 696 -13.54 -10.22 0.11
C ASN A 696 -14.37 -8.93 0.19
N GLN A 697 -14.87 -8.57 1.38
CA GLN A 697 -15.73 -7.39 1.56
C GLN A 697 -14.93 -6.11 1.80
N PHE A 698 -13.77 -6.19 2.45
CA PHE A 698 -13.05 -5.04 2.97
C PHE A 698 -12.57 -4.06 1.89
N PHE A 699 -12.22 -4.57 0.70
CA PHE A 699 -11.80 -3.74 -0.43
C PHE A 699 -12.98 -3.22 -1.28
N GLN A 700 -14.13 -3.90 -1.22
CA GLN A 700 -15.34 -3.58 -2.00
C GLN A 700 -16.30 -2.62 -1.28
N LYS A 701 -16.20 -2.50 0.05
CA LYS A 701 -17.19 -1.81 0.87
C LYS A 701 -16.56 -0.67 1.68
N SER A 702 -17.24 0.47 1.74
CA SER A 702 -16.83 1.61 2.55
C SER A 702 -17.24 1.45 4.02
N GLY A 703 -16.61 2.25 4.86
CA GLY A 703 -16.87 2.35 6.28
C GLY A 703 -16.06 1.39 7.15
N TYR A 704 -16.46 1.36 8.42
CA TYR A 704 -15.88 0.56 9.49
C TYR A 704 -16.98 0.15 10.48
N SER A 705 -16.74 -0.90 11.27
CA SER A 705 -17.74 -1.38 12.22
C SER A 705 -17.94 -0.39 13.37
N THR A 706 -19.17 0.00 13.63
CA THR A 706 -19.54 0.81 14.80
C THR A 706 -20.53 0.03 15.63
N LEU A 707 -20.15 -0.31 16.84
CA LEU A 707 -20.89 -1.25 17.67
C LEU A 707 -21.35 -0.56 18.96
N LEU A 708 -22.59 -0.78 19.35
CA LEU A 708 -23.12 -0.43 20.67
C LEU A 708 -23.12 -1.69 21.53
N VAL A 709 -22.35 -1.67 22.61
CA VAL A 709 -22.24 -2.74 23.60
C VAL A 709 -23.04 -2.34 24.84
N SER A 710 -24.00 -3.17 25.19
CA SER A 710 -24.79 -3.01 26.40
C SER A 710 -24.61 -4.21 27.32
N LEU A 711 -24.69 -3.96 28.61
CA LEU A 711 -24.59 -4.98 29.66
C LEU A 711 -25.88 -4.95 30.48
N LYS A 712 -26.59 -6.08 30.52
CA LYS A 712 -27.81 -6.28 31.30
C LYS A 712 -27.64 -7.57 32.11
N ASP A 713 -27.47 -7.42 33.42
CA ASP A 713 -27.20 -8.51 34.37
C ASP A 713 -26.04 -9.41 33.91
N THR A 714 -26.37 -10.60 33.41
CA THR A 714 -25.47 -11.64 32.94
C THR A 714 -25.43 -11.75 31.41
N THR A 715 -25.82 -10.69 30.70
CA THR A 715 -25.87 -10.67 29.23
C THR A 715 -25.17 -9.45 28.65
N ILE A 716 -24.28 -9.69 27.69
CA ILE A 716 -23.67 -8.66 26.85
C ILE A 716 -24.39 -8.69 25.50
N THR A 717 -24.96 -7.56 25.10
CA THR A 717 -25.59 -7.41 23.78
C THR A 717 -24.74 -6.49 22.91
N ILE A 718 -24.56 -6.88 21.65
CA ILE A 718 -23.71 -6.19 20.67
C ILE A 718 -24.57 -5.87 19.45
N ASN A 719 -24.90 -4.59 19.30
CA ASN A 719 -25.75 -4.11 18.22
C ASN A 719 -24.94 -3.22 17.26
N PRO A 720 -24.95 -3.48 15.95
CA PRO A 720 -24.31 -2.60 14.99
C PRO A 720 -25.10 -1.30 14.87
N ILE A 721 -24.39 -0.17 14.91
CA ILE A 721 -24.95 1.16 14.65
C ILE A 721 -24.99 1.35 13.13
N LYS A 722 -26.16 1.70 12.61
CA LYS A 722 -26.33 2.02 11.19
C LYS A 722 -25.67 3.37 10.89
N ASN A 723 -24.71 3.37 9.97
CA ASN A 723 -24.10 4.58 9.42
C ASN A 723 -24.30 4.54 7.90
N ASN A 724 -25.16 5.40 7.36
CA ASN A 724 -25.45 5.56 5.92
C ASN A 724 -25.15 4.29 5.10
N ASN A 725 -24.30 4.39 4.07
CA ASN A 725 -23.92 3.27 3.19
C ASN A 725 -22.72 2.46 3.72
N TRP A 726 -22.35 2.60 5.00
CA TRP A 726 -21.19 1.90 5.57
C TRP A 726 -21.54 0.46 5.94
N THR A 727 -20.54 -0.40 5.79
CA THR A 727 -20.65 -1.79 6.19
C THR A 727 -20.11 -2.01 7.59
N ASN A 728 -20.94 -2.60 8.45
CA ASN A 728 -20.46 -3.22 9.67
C ASN A 728 -19.89 -4.61 9.31
N PHE A 729 -18.57 -4.74 9.39
CA PHE A 729 -17.88 -6.01 9.15
C PHE A 729 -18.11 -6.98 10.31
N ASP A 730 -18.37 -8.24 9.95
CA ASP A 730 -18.45 -9.36 10.89
C ASP A 730 -17.05 -9.73 11.38
N LEU A 731 -16.74 -9.36 12.63
CA LEU A 731 -15.43 -9.50 13.26
C LEU A 731 -15.60 -10.20 14.62
N PRO A 732 -14.69 -11.10 15.03
CA PRO A 732 -14.71 -11.61 16.40
C PRO A 732 -14.19 -10.54 17.36
N ILE A 733 -14.98 -10.19 18.37
CA ILE A 733 -14.62 -9.17 19.36
C ILE A 733 -14.22 -9.82 20.68
N GLN A 734 -13.04 -9.48 21.17
CA GLN A 734 -12.59 -9.84 22.50
C GLN A 734 -13.05 -8.80 23.51
N PHE A 735 -13.44 -9.24 24.69
CA PHE A 735 -13.80 -8.37 25.80
C PHE A 735 -12.89 -8.62 27.01
N SER A 736 -12.63 -7.57 27.78
CA SER A 736 -12.04 -7.66 29.12
C SER A 736 -12.89 -6.86 30.08
N GLY A 737 -13.35 -7.50 31.16
CA GLY A 737 -14.18 -6.90 32.19
C GLY A 737 -13.47 -6.83 33.53
N GLU A 738 -14.22 -6.37 34.53
CA GLU A 738 -13.83 -6.34 35.94
C GLU A 738 -13.20 -7.66 36.41
N GLY A 739 -12.14 -7.56 37.21
CA GLY A 739 -11.38 -8.72 37.68
C GLY A 739 -10.58 -9.46 36.60
N ASN A 740 -10.21 -8.78 35.50
CA ASN A 740 -9.47 -9.36 34.36
C ASN A 740 -10.20 -10.48 33.61
N LYS A 741 -11.52 -10.59 33.75
CA LYS A 741 -12.33 -11.61 33.07
C LYS A 741 -12.32 -11.35 31.56
N LYS A 742 -12.06 -12.38 30.77
CA LYS A 742 -11.97 -12.27 29.29
C LYS A 742 -13.07 -13.07 28.62
N PHE A 743 -13.70 -12.48 27.62
CA PHE A 743 -14.76 -13.10 26.83
C PHE A 743 -14.48 -12.90 25.34
N THR A 744 -15.08 -13.70 24.47
CA THR A 744 -14.97 -13.52 23.01
C THR A 744 -16.31 -13.76 22.36
N ALA A 745 -16.81 -12.76 21.63
CA ALA A 745 -17.95 -12.94 20.74
C ALA A 745 -17.46 -13.47 19.39
N LYS A 746 -18.18 -14.45 18.85
CA LYS A 746 -17.89 -15.00 17.52
C LYS A 746 -18.36 -14.07 16.39
N SER A 747 -19.36 -13.21 16.64
CA SER A 747 -19.94 -12.28 15.66
C SER A 747 -20.16 -10.92 16.32
N THR A 748 -19.95 -9.85 15.55
CA THR A 748 -20.28 -8.46 15.91
C THR A 748 -21.66 -8.02 15.42
N ILE A 749 -22.33 -8.84 14.61
CA ILE A 749 -23.67 -8.54 14.10
C ILE A 749 -24.68 -9.23 15.02
N ASP A 750 -25.42 -8.41 15.76
CA ASP A 750 -26.55 -8.79 16.64
C ASP A 750 -26.23 -9.97 17.58
N GLY A 751 -25.06 -9.87 18.23
CA GLY A 751 -24.56 -10.91 19.13
C GLY A 751 -25.08 -10.76 20.55
N ILE A 752 -25.48 -11.87 21.18
CA ILE A 752 -25.75 -11.95 22.62
C ILE A 752 -24.76 -12.95 23.23
N ILE A 753 -24.07 -12.53 24.30
CA ILE A 753 -23.13 -13.35 25.05
C ILE A 753 -23.64 -13.46 26.48
N SER A 754 -23.85 -14.68 26.97
CA SER A 754 -24.12 -14.94 28.38
C SER A 754 -22.81 -15.00 29.15
N ILE A 755 -22.77 -14.37 30.32
CA ILE A 755 -21.63 -14.36 31.25
C ILE A 755 -22.06 -14.95 32.60
N ASP A 756 -21.16 -15.62 33.30
CA ASP A 756 -21.50 -16.36 34.52
C ASP A 756 -21.85 -15.45 35.71
N GLU A 757 -21.35 -14.21 35.70
CA GLU A 757 -21.50 -13.26 36.79
C GLU A 757 -21.71 -11.85 36.24
N GLY A 758 -22.42 -11.01 37.00
CA GLY A 758 -22.57 -9.59 36.69
C GLY A 758 -21.23 -8.87 36.74
N LEU A 759 -21.00 -7.97 35.77
CA LEU A 759 -19.83 -7.10 35.71
C LEU A 759 -20.28 -5.64 35.89
N SER A 760 -19.47 -4.79 36.51
CA SER A 760 -19.78 -3.36 36.56
C SER A 760 -19.37 -2.61 35.28
N TYR A 761 -18.31 -3.07 34.62
CA TYR A 761 -17.82 -2.53 33.35
C TYR A 761 -17.20 -3.61 32.46
N ILE A 762 -17.13 -3.30 31.16
CA ILE A 762 -16.50 -4.14 30.15
C ILE A 762 -15.84 -3.27 29.08
N PHE A 763 -14.71 -3.72 28.57
CA PHE A 763 -14.01 -3.13 27.42
C PHE A 763 -14.02 -4.12 26.27
N GLY A 764 -14.65 -3.74 25.17
CA GLY A 764 -14.52 -4.42 23.89
C GLY A 764 -13.24 -4.00 23.16
N ASP A 765 -12.64 -4.95 22.46
CA ASP A 765 -11.35 -4.84 21.78
C ASP A 765 -10.25 -4.14 22.61
N PRO A 766 -9.94 -4.68 23.82
CA PRO A 766 -8.95 -4.09 24.70
C PRO A 766 -7.55 -4.06 24.06
N THR A 767 -7.26 -4.97 23.12
CA THR A 767 -6.01 -5.06 22.36
C THR A 767 -5.94 -4.15 21.15
N ASN A 768 -7.02 -3.46 20.80
CA ASN A 768 -7.14 -2.61 19.61
C ASN A 768 -6.80 -3.35 18.30
N ALA A 769 -7.27 -4.59 18.18
CA ALA A 769 -7.05 -5.42 17.00
C ALA A 769 -7.99 -5.05 15.85
N LEU A 770 -9.16 -4.48 16.13
CA LEU A 770 -10.26 -4.34 15.18
C LEU A 770 -10.32 -2.94 14.55
N TYR A 771 -10.61 -2.89 13.26
CA TYR A 771 -11.01 -1.66 12.56
C TYR A 771 -12.48 -1.32 12.88
N ALA A 772 -12.72 -0.96 14.14
CA ALA A 772 -14.03 -0.68 14.69
C ALA A 772 -13.99 0.42 15.75
N ARG A 773 -15.15 1.06 15.97
CA ARG A 773 -15.44 1.88 17.15
C ARG A 773 -16.44 1.17 18.04
N ILE A 774 -16.21 1.22 19.34
CA ILE A 774 -17.05 0.54 20.33
C ILE A 774 -17.63 1.60 21.27
N LEU A 775 -18.95 1.77 21.19
CA LEU A 775 -19.72 2.62 22.08
C LEU A 775 -20.41 1.77 23.13
N TYR A 776 -20.72 2.37 24.28
CA TYR A 776 -21.37 1.70 25.40
C TYR A 776 -22.64 2.44 25.83
N ASN A 777 -23.50 1.78 26.60
CA ASN A 777 -24.61 2.44 27.27
C ASN A 777 -24.13 3.25 28.50
N ALA A 778 -24.99 4.12 29.03
CA ALA A 778 -24.66 5.05 30.11
C ALA A 778 -24.08 4.37 31.37
N PRO A 779 -24.62 3.23 31.85
CA PRO A 779 -24.09 2.54 33.03
C PRO A 779 -22.63 2.10 32.87
N ILE A 780 -22.28 1.48 31.75
CA ILE A 780 -20.90 1.04 31.49
C ILE A 780 -19.96 2.26 31.45
N TYR A 781 -20.33 3.33 30.74
CA TYR A 781 -19.51 4.55 30.69
C TYR A 781 -19.29 5.16 32.07
N LYS A 782 -20.33 5.20 32.91
CA LYS A 782 -20.23 5.67 34.30
C LYS A 782 -19.26 4.80 35.11
N SER A 783 -19.34 3.48 34.97
CA SER A 783 -18.43 2.54 35.66
C SER A 783 -16.98 2.70 35.20
N ILE A 784 -16.73 2.76 33.88
CA ILE A 784 -15.41 3.01 33.28
C ILE A 784 -14.85 4.35 33.79
N ALA A 785 -15.64 5.42 33.75
CA ALA A 785 -15.25 6.72 34.26
C ALA A 785 -14.94 6.69 35.75
N SER A 786 -15.56 5.79 36.53
CA SER A 786 -15.30 5.66 37.96
C SER A 786 -13.96 4.95 38.23
N CYS A 787 -13.68 3.84 37.57
CA CYS A 787 -12.42 3.08 37.75
C CYS A 787 -11.18 3.73 37.10
N THR A 788 -11.35 4.66 36.15
CA THR A 788 -10.21 5.36 35.52
C THR A 788 -9.36 6.11 36.57
N PRO A 789 -8.01 6.06 36.55
CA PRO A 789 -7.15 5.56 35.48
C PRO A 789 -6.72 4.09 35.63
N GLY A 790 -7.23 3.37 36.63
CA GLY A 790 -6.79 2.02 36.98
C GLY A 790 -7.94 1.02 36.97
N CYS A 791 -8.63 0.89 35.84
CA CYS A 791 -9.58 -0.21 35.64
C CYS A 791 -8.81 -1.53 35.49
N ASP A 792 -9.33 -2.62 36.06
CA ASP A 792 -8.63 -3.89 36.07
C ASP A 792 -8.43 -4.41 34.65
N GLY A 793 -7.20 -4.84 34.35
CA GLY A 793 -6.88 -5.59 33.13
C GLY A 793 -6.77 -4.79 31.86
N VAL A 794 -6.91 -3.46 31.96
CA VAL A 794 -6.96 -2.59 30.79
C VAL A 794 -6.00 -1.41 31.00
N GLY A 795 -5.07 -1.26 30.06
CA GLY A 795 -4.08 -0.18 30.10
C GLY A 795 -4.71 1.20 29.85
N LYS A 796 -4.00 2.26 30.27
CA LYS A 796 -4.42 3.66 30.06
C LYS A 796 -4.77 3.96 28.61
N GLU A 797 -3.98 3.47 27.65
CA GLU A 797 -4.22 3.64 26.21
C GLU A 797 -5.61 3.15 25.79
N SER A 798 -6.08 2.03 26.34
CA SER A 798 -7.41 1.50 26.02
C SER A 798 -8.53 2.35 26.59
N ILE A 799 -8.34 2.89 27.79
CA ILE A 799 -9.26 3.87 28.39
C ILE A 799 -9.33 5.15 27.55
N GLU A 800 -8.17 5.67 27.10
CA GLU A 800 -8.12 6.84 26.22
C GLU A 800 -8.88 6.61 24.92
N ARG A 801 -8.68 5.46 24.27
CA ARG A 801 -9.42 5.09 23.06
C ARG A 801 -10.93 5.00 23.31
N THR A 802 -11.36 4.40 24.42
CA THR A 802 -12.78 4.34 24.79
C THR A 802 -13.40 5.72 24.90
N PHE A 803 -12.69 6.71 25.46
CA PHE A 803 -13.22 8.07 25.56
C PHE A 803 -13.14 8.86 24.25
N ASN A 804 -12.16 8.56 23.39
CA ASN A 804 -12.14 9.07 22.01
C ASN A 804 -13.35 8.57 21.20
N ASP A 805 -13.65 7.27 21.28
CA ASP A 805 -14.82 6.68 20.64
C ASP A 805 -16.13 7.23 21.22
N PHE A 806 -16.22 7.39 22.53
CA PHE A 806 -17.35 8.06 23.18
C PHE A 806 -17.56 9.48 22.61
N CYS A 807 -16.51 10.28 22.50
CA CYS A 807 -16.61 11.64 21.97
C CYS A 807 -17.05 11.67 20.51
N TRP A 808 -16.52 10.75 19.70
CA TRP A 808 -17.00 10.57 18.33
C TRP A 808 -18.49 10.22 18.31
N GLY A 809 -18.92 9.27 19.13
CA GLY A 809 -20.31 8.83 19.23
C GLY A 809 -21.26 9.94 19.69
N LEU A 810 -20.84 10.74 20.67
CA LEU A 810 -21.59 11.90 21.16
C LEU A 810 -21.75 12.94 20.06
N LEU A 811 -20.64 13.38 19.46
CA LEU A 811 -20.61 14.48 18.48
C LEU A 811 -21.31 14.12 17.16
N ASN A 812 -21.45 12.84 16.84
CA ASN A 812 -22.17 12.33 15.67
C ASN A 812 -23.59 11.83 15.99
N ASN A 813 -24.10 12.11 17.20
CA ASN A 813 -25.45 11.70 17.65
C ASN A 813 -25.71 10.19 17.50
N LYS A 814 -24.72 9.36 17.86
CA LYS A 814 -24.78 7.88 17.77
C LYS A 814 -25.05 7.19 19.10
N LEU A 815 -25.01 7.94 20.21
CA LEU A 815 -25.42 7.45 21.52
C LEU A 815 -26.93 7.63 21.68
N ILE A 816 -27.59 6.67 22.32
CA ILE A 816 -29.05 6.65 22.52
C ILE A 816 -29.37 6.52 24.01
N PHE A 817 -30.56 6.99 24.39
CA PHE A 817 -31.16 6.63 25.68
C PHE A 817 -31.73 5.20 25.57
N ASP A 818 -31.48 4.39 26.59
CA ASP A 818 -32.01 3.03 26.72
C ASP A 818 -33.52 3.07 27.00
N SER A 819 -34.31 2.46 26.10
CA SER A 819 -35.76 2.42 26.24
C SER A 819 -36.23 1.60 27.45
N ASP A 820 -35.40 0.67 27.93
CA ASP A 820 -35.74 -0.23 29.04
C ASP A 820 -35.50 0.40 30.42
N VAL A 821 -34.81 1.55 30.48
CA VAL A 821 -34.45 2.21 31.73
C VAL A 821 -35.39 3.37 31.98
N GLU A 822 -35.82 3.54 33.24
CA GLU A 822 -36.60 4.71 33.62
C GLU A 822 -35.83 5.99 33.26
N ARG A 823 -36.46 6.83 32.43
CA ARG A 823 -35.82 8.01 31.83
C ARG A 823 -35.12 8.92 32.85
N GLY A 824 -35.67 9.04 34.06
CA GLY A 824 -35.09 9.82 35.15
C GLY A 824 -33.76 9.23 35.66
N VAL A 825 -33.71 7.91 35.82
CA VAL A 825 -32.52 7.16 36.25
C VAL A 825 -31.42 7.27 35.20
N GLU A 826 -31.77 7.11 33.92
CA GLU A 826 -30.79 7.21 32.85
C GLU A 826 -30.26 8.65 32.68
N LYS A 827 -31.14 9.64 32.76
CA LYS A 827 -30.77 11.07 32.74
C LYS A 827 -29.75 11.41 33.83
N GLU A 828 -29.98 10.93 35.05
CA GLU A 828 -29.05 11.15 36.16
C GLU A 828 -27.74 10.37 35.97
N THR A 829 -27.78 9.17 35.39
CA THR A 829 -26.59 8.37 35.06
C THR A 829 -25.70 9.09 34.05
N TRP A 830 -26.26 9.59 32.95
CA TRP A 830 -25.53 10.39 31.95
C TRP A 830 -24.93 11.66 32.57
N LYS A 831 -25.70 12.37 33.39
CA LYS A 831 -25.25 13.61 34.06
C LYS A 831 -24.08 13.35 35.01
N GLN A 832 -24.11 12.26 35.77
CA GLN A 832 -23.02 11.85 36.65
C GLN A 832 -21.76 11.48 35.86
N PHE A 833 -21.92 10.73 34.77
CA PHE A 833 -20.82 10.40 33.87
C PHE A 833 -20.20 11.67 33.24
N PHE A 834 -21.01 12.57 32.67
CA PHE A 834 -20.54 13.82 32.06
C PHE A 834 -19.77 14.71 33.04
N LYS A 835 -20.25 14.82 34.28
CA LYS A 835 -19.56 15.54 35.36
C LYS A 835 -18.21 14.90 35.70
N THR A 836 -18.19 13.57 35.83
CA THR A 836 -17.00 12.81 36.20
C THR A 836 -15.92 12.89 35.13
N ILE A 837 -16.29 12.65 33.87
CA ILE A 837 -15.34 12.63 32.76
C ILE A 837 -14.73 14.01 32.49
N SER A 838 -15.55 15.07 32.52
CA SER A 838 -15.05 16.44 32.31
C SER A 838 -14.23 16.96 33.49
N LYS A 839 -14.46 16.46 34.72
CA LYS A 839 -13.56 16.68 35.86
C LYS A 839 -12.20 16.01 35.61
N LYS A 840 -12.21 14.71 35.32
CA LYS A 840 -10.97 13.93 35.09
C LYS A 840 -10.17 14.45 33.88
N ASN A 841 -10.83 15.02 32.86
CA ASN A 841 -10.15 15.62 31.71
C ASN A 841 -9.32 16.83 32.13
N ARG A 842 -9.92 17.73 32.92
CA ARG A 842 -9.24 18.92 33.46
C ARG A 842 -8.07 18.59 34.38
N GLU A 843 -8.15 17.46 35.07
CA GLU A 843 -7.08 16.96 35.95
C GLU A 843 -5.93 16.32 35.17
N GLY A 844 -6.12 16.00 33.87
CA GLY A 844 -5.13 15.30 33.05
C GLY A 844 -5.03 13.80 33.37
N THR A 845 -6.04 13.24 34.05
CA THR A 845 -6.01 11.86 34.58
C THR A 845 -6.00 10.78 33.50
N PHE A 846 -6.36 11.14 32.26
CA PHE A 846 -6.46 10.21 31.14
C PHE A 846 -5.15 10.05 30.36
N SER A 847 -4.33 11.09 30.27
CA SER A 847 -3.26 11.16 29.26
C SER A 847 -2.13 10.17 29.52
N SER A 848 -1.80 9.36 28.52
CA SER A 848 -0.61 8.50 28.46
C SER A 848 0.65 9.25 28.01
N ARG A 849 0.49 10.48 27.50
CA ARG A 849 1.60 11.31 27.00
C ARG A 849 2.21 12.12 28.13
N ASP A 850 3.54 12.35 28.05
CA ASP A 850 4.27 13.22 28.99
C ASP A 850 3.72 14.65 29.03
N TYR A 851 3.13 15.08 27.90
CA TYR A 851 2.32 16.29 27.83
C TYR A 851 0.87 15.94 28.19
N ARG A 852 0.29 16.68 29.14
CA ARG A 852 -1.12 16.60 29.54
C ARG A 852 -2.08 17.05 28.42
N ASP A 853 -1.97 16.43 27.25
CA ASP A 853 -2.87 16.63 26.13
C ASP A 853 -4.28 16.19 26.55
N GLU A 854 -5.28 17.00 26.19
CA GLU A 854 -6.68 16.66 26.43
C GLU A 854 -7.06 15.44 25.57
N VAL A 855 -7.38 14.32 26.21
CA VAL A 855 -7.90 13.12 25.54
C VAL A 855 -9.29 13.38 24.95
N ILE A 856 -10.08 14.23 25.62
CA ILE A 856 -11.39 14.67 25.17
C ILE A 856 -11.21 15.93 24.35
N SER A 857 -11.65 15.91 23.09
CA SER A 857 -11.60 17.09 22.23
C SER A 857 -12.35 18.28 22.85
N GLN A 858 -11.90 19.50 22.57
CA GLN A 858 -12.54 20.71 23.08
C GLN A 858 -14.04 20.77 22.75
N GLU A 859 -14.44 20.36 21.54
CA GLU A 859 -15.85 20.29 21.15
C GLU A 859 -16.65 19.31 22.00
N CYS A 860 -16.11 18.11 22.24
CA CYS A 860 -16.73 17.10 23.09
C CYS A 860 -16.87 17.63 24.52
N ASN A 861 -15.81 18.23 25.06
CA ASN A 861 -15.80 18.82 26.39
C ASN A 861 -16.85 19.94 26.55
N CYS A 862 -17.07 20.76 25.51
CA CYS A 862 -18.14 21.75 25.50
C CYS A 862 -19.55 21.13 25.57
N CYS A 863 -19.77 19.93 25.01
CA CYS A 863 -21.06 19.25 25.09
C CYS A 863 -21.26 18.49 26.42
N LEU A 864 -20.19 18.21 27.17
CA LEU A 864 -20.24 17.53 28.46
C LEU A 864 -20.62 18.44 29.63
N GLN A 865 -20.29 19.72 29.54
CA GLN A 865 -20.66 20.71 30.55
C GLN A 865 -21.22 21.95 29.86
N LYS A 866 -22.44 22.34 30.22
CA LYS A 866 -23.01 23.62 29.81
C LYS A 866 -22.21 24.76 30.46
N THR A 867 -21.10 25.17 29.86
CA THR A 867 -20.23 26.23 30.36
C THR A 867 -20.61 27.60 29.77
N SER A 868 -20.34 28.66 30.52
CA SER A 868 -20.60 30.05 30.10
C SER A 868 -19.49 30.63 29.21
N SER A 869 -18.40 29.88 28.97
CA SER A 869 -17.25 30.31 28.17
C SER A 869 -17.68 30.70 26.76
N SER A 870 -17.07 31.77 26.22
CA SER A 870 -17.43 32.29 24.90
C SER A 870 -17.17 31.27 23.78
N SER A 871 -16.12 30.45 23.90
CA SER A 871 -15.79 29.38 22.95
C SER A 871 -16.84 28.27 22.95
N CYS A 872 -17.23 27.74 24.12
CA CYS A 872 -18.23 26.67 24.17
C CYS A 872 -19.64 27.17 23.85
N ARG A 873 -19.97 28.45 24.09
CA ARG A 873 -21.31 28.98 23.81
C ARG A 873 -21.72 28.82 22.35
N LEU A 874 -20.78 29.02 21.42
CA LEU A 874 -21.04 28.85 19.97
C LEU A 874 -21.19 27.37 19.60
N ILE A 875 -20.27 26.52 20.08
CA ILE A 875 -20.30 25.07 19.84
C ILE A 875 -21.60 24.47 20.39
N TRP A 876 -22.01 24.91 21.58
CA TRP A 876 -23.24 24.47 22.22
C TRP A 876 -24.47 24.71 21.34
N LYS A 877 -24.65 25.96 20.87
CA LYS A 877 -25.77 26.36 20.03
C LYS A 877 -25.74 25.68 18.66
N ASN A 878 -24.55 25.52 18.05
CA ASN A 878 -24.44 25.02 16.69
C ASN A 878 -24.52 23.49 16.60
N LYS A 879 -24.01 22.79 17.62
CA LYS A 879 -23.79 21.34 17.62
C LYS A 879 -24.42 20.65 18.83
N CYS A 880 -24.07 21.03 20.06
CA CYS A 880 -24.45 20.24 21.25
C CYS A 880 -25.97 20.17 21.50
N GLU A 881 -26.72 21.25 21.27
CA GLU A 881 -28.18 21.25 21.49
C GLU A 881 -28.95 20.33 20.53
N LYS A 882 -28.34 19.96 19.41
CA LYS A 882 -28.90 19.04 18.42
C LYS A 882 -28.60 17.58 18.72
N ILE A 883 -27.75 17.29 19.70
CA ILE A 883 -27.39 15.93 20.11
C ILE A 883 -28.44 15.45 21.11
N ASP A 884 -29.07 14.31 20.83
CA ASP A 884 -30.21 13.79 21.58
C ASP A 884 -29.87 13.49 23.02
N VAL A 885 -28.77 12.78 23.27
CA VAL A 885 -28.34 12.44 24.63
C VAL A 885 -28.03 13.70 25.44
N VAL A 886 -27.39 14.71 24.84
CA VAL A 886 -27.09 15.99 25.51
C VAL A 886 -28.38 16.72 25.86
N ARG A 887 -29.27 16.87 24.88
CA ARG A 887 -30.56 17.54 25.05
C ARG A 887 -31.42 16.87 26.13
N MET A 888 -31.46 15.55 26.16
CA MET A 888 -32.20 14.80 27.20
C MET A 888 -31.54 14.91 28.57
N THR A 889 -30.21 14.80 28.65
CA THR A 889 -29.45 14.91 29.90
C THR A 889 -29.65 16.27 30.58
N PHE A 890 -29.63 17.35 29.79
CA PHE A 890 -29.77 18.73 30.29
C PHE A 890 -31.19 19.30 30.18
N SER A 891 -32.18 18.49 29.76
CA SER A 891 -33.59 18.86 29.81
C SER A 891 -33.98 19.20 31.26
N LYS A 892 -34.96 20.09 31.45
CA LYS A 892 -35.50 20.34 32.78
C LYS A 892 -36.34 19.16 33.21
#